data_AF-A0AAV0JVS3-F1
#
_entry.id   AF-A0AAV0JVS3-F1
#
_cell.length_a   1.000
_cell.length_b   1.000
_cell.length_c   1.000
_cell.angle_alpha   90.00
_cell.angle_beta   90.00
_cell.angle_gamma   90.00
#
_symmetry.space_group_name_H-M   'P 1'
#
loop_
_entity.id
_entity.type
_entity.pdbx_description
1 polymer ?
#
loop_
_entity_poly.entity_id
_entity_poly.type
_entity_poly.pdbx_seq_one_letter_code
_entity_poly.pdbx_strand_id
1 'polypeptide(L)'
;MASLLRLKLLTVVLFLSLHLLVHATSSLATTSGNTVPPSSIISDDNVPVANRSSFPAGFLFGSASSSYQVEGAVSEDGKGPSNWDVYTNKYRGEQDDSSSTHIRLRGAGMHRPSRFLVSSDDHHSDSKPKDGTVEGGVNQEGIEYYNNLINELLANGIKPFVTIFHFDLPEALEREYAGFLSPKVVKDFVAYADICFKHFGDRVQHWVTINEPLSYSLFGYAQGTMAPGRCSKWMNLNCPGGDAATEPYIVGHHLLLSHANAVKLYREKYQATQKGEIGTAQVVQWGLPLSDSKQDREATQRRIDFTLGWFQDPLATGDYPPSMRDLVGERLPEFSKEESEMLRGSFDFVGLNYYTSYYISDAPPSKSMPKSATTDSQTSFSPEKNGVDIGPKAGISWQYIYPKGIRDAVLYTTKKYSNTPVYITENGMGELNNETLSIKDALNDTLRVDFYRQHIAYLSSAIKGGANVKGYFAWSLMDNFECSSLTPSTFSDKHNSDVLEHVPAVANRTSFPASFLFGTASSAYQYEGAAAEGGKGPSMWDAYTSKYPGIKPFVTLFHWDTPQALENEYEGFLSYKVVKDFVAYADVCFEHFGDRVQHWVTFNEPISYSSYAYGMGMMAPGRCSPWMNLNCTGGDSATEPYIVAHNLLLAHAATVKLYREKYQATQKGEMGIAHVSQWGIPLSDSKQDHKATRRGMDFMLGWFMDPLATGNYPRSMRAIVGKRLPKFSKEESKMLKGSFDFVGLNYYTTFYVSNAPPSNPLFSSSTTDSRTNASRMGEVNNETMSLTEALNDTLRVDFYRQHLAYLNSAIKDGARVKGFFAWSLLDNFEWTKGYTIRFGINYVDYKNGLKRYPKQSALWFRRFLKN
;
A
#
# COMPACT_ATOMS: atom_id res chain seq x y z
N MET A 1 54.59 34.32 -37.13
CA MET A 1 55.18 33.01 -37.48
C MET A 1 54.32 31.97 -36.75
N ALA A 2 53.59 31.04 -37.38
CA ALA A 2 54.01 30.02 -38.37
C ALA A 2 55.16 29.14 -37.79
N SER A 3 55.20 27.81 -37.86
CA SER A 3 54.39 26.78 -38.57
C SER A 3 54.93 25.39 -38.16
N LEU A 4 54.29 24.20 -38.30
CA LEU A 4 52.92 23.70 -38.55
C LEU A 4 53.01 22.12 -38.47
N LEU A 5 51.96 21.35 -38.77
CA LEU A 5 51.90 19.87 -39.00
C LEU A 5 51.90 18.91 -37.77
N ARG A 6 51.18 17.77 -37.76
CA ARG A 6 49.94 17.33 -38.50
C ARG A 6 49.41 15.94 -38.04
N LEU A 7 48.19 15.62 -38.51
CA LEU A 7 47.46 14.31 -38.58
C LEU A 7 46.82 13.82 -37.25
N LYS A 8 45.67 13.08 -37.19
CA LYS A 8 44.67 12.57 -38.20
C LYS A 8 43.22 12.66 -37.67
N LEU A 9 42.27 12.95 -38.60
CA LEU A 9 40.85 12.51 -38.82
C LEU A 9 39.87 12.27 -37.64
N LEU A 10 38.63 12.82 -37.59
CA LEU A 10 37.43 12.84 -38.50
C LEU A 10 36.61 11.50 -38.52
N THR A 11 35.25 11.40 -38.53
CA THR A 11 34.10 12.36 -38.47
C THR A 11 32.73 11.67 -38.17
N VAL A 12 31.89 12.33 -37.36
CA VAL A 12 30.39 12.47 -37.26
C VAL A 12 29.40 11.71 -38.22
N VAL A 13 28.47 10.93 -37.61
CA VAL A 13 26.96 10.86 -37.73
C VAL A 13 26.23 10.53 -39.07
N LEU A 14 25.32 9.51 -39.08
CA LEU A 14 23.81 9.63 -39.10
C LEU A 14 23.05 8.25 -39.06
N PHE A 15 21.75 8.30 -38.75
CA PHE A 15 20.78 7.19 -38.58
C PHE A 15 20.32 6.50 -39.89
N LEU A 16 19.89 5.23 -39.80
CA LEU A 16 18.58 4.77 -40.32
C LEU A 16 18.21 3.34 -39.84
N SER A 17 16.91 3.04 -39.81
CA SER A 17 16.27 1.85 -39.23
C SER A 17 15.69 0.88 -40.28
N LEU A 18 15.74 -0.44 -40.03
CA LEU A 18 14.64 -1.37 -40.41
C LEU A 18 14.65 -2.68 -39.60
N HIS A 19 13.67 -3.55 -39.86
CA HIS A 19 13.07 -4.52 -38.93
C HIS A 19 13.39 -6.02 -39.20
N LEU A 20 13.06 -6.84 -38.18
CA LEU A 20 12.38 -8.16 -38.20
C LEU A 20 13.14 -9.51 -38.15
N LEU A 21 12.54 -10.39 -37.31
CA LEU A 21 12.47 -11.86 -37.32
C LEU A 21 13.63 -12.74 -36.79
N VAL A 22 13.50 -13.09 -35.50
CA VAL A 22 13.37 -14.46 -34.94
C VAL A 22 14.35 -15.54 -35.42
N HIS A 23 15.07 -16.16 -34.46
CA HIS A 23 14.97 -17.60 -34.16
C HIS A 23 15.37 -17.88 -32.70
N ALA A 24 14.73 -18.85 -32.06
CA ALA A 24 14.96 -19.22 -30.67
C ALA A 24 16.14 -20.19 -30.51
N THR A 25 16.86 -20.11 -29.40
CA THR A 25 17.51 -21.27 -28.76
C THR A 25 17.60 -21.06 -27.25
N SER A 26 17.35 -22.13 -26.51
CA SER A 26 17.38 -22.20 -25.05
C SER A 26 18.81 -22.23 -24.50
N SER A 27 19.06 -21.52 -23.41
CA SER A 27 20.10 -21.92 -22.44
C SER A 27 19.67 -21.52 -21.02
N LEU A 28 19.92 -22.40 -20.05
CA LEU A 28 19.67 -22.12 -18.64
C LEU A 28 20.74 -21.14 -18.13
N ALA A 29 20.31 -20.08 -17.45
CA ALA A 29 21.18 -19.21 -16.69
C ALA A 29 20.59 -18.97 -15.29
N THR A 30 21.15 -19.65 -14.30
CA THR A 30 20.89 -19.38 -12.88
C THR A 30 21.25 -17.93 -12.56
N THR A 31 20.29 -17.14 -12.11
CA THR A 31 20.52 -15.79 -11.60
C THR A 31 19.97 -15.66 -10.19
N SER A 32 20.86 -15.25 -9.28
CA SER A 32 20.57 -14.97 -7.88
C SER A 32 19.54 -13.85 -7.76
N GLY A 33 18.57 -14.01 -6.85
CA GLY A 33 17.52 -13.03 -6.62
C GLY A 33 18.07 -11.68 -6.18
N ASN A 34 17.89 -10.65 -7.02
CA ASN A 34 18.02 -9.25 -6.62
C ASN A 34 16.63 -8.75 -6.21
N THR A 35 16.50 -8.34 -4.95
CA THR A 35 15.30 -7.68 -4.43
C THR A 35 15.10 -6.33 -5.10
N VAL A 36 14.05 -6.19 -5.91
CA VAL A 36 13.66 -4.94 -6.54
C VAL A 36 12.90 -4.06 -5.52
N PRO A 37 13.23 -2.75 -5.37
CA PRO A 37 12.48 -1.85 -4.49
C PRO A 37 11.03 -1.64 -4.97
N PRO A 38 10.08 -1.26 -4.09
CA PRO A 38 8.67 -1.13 -4.48
C PRO A 38 8.47 0.01 -5.49
N SER A 39 8.13 -0.34 -6.74
CA SER A 39 7.89 0.61 -7.82
C SER A 39 6.41 1.03 -7.89
N SER A 40 6.18 2.34 -7.79
CA SER A 40 4.99 3.07 -8.25
C SER A 40 3.61 2.53 -7.86
N ILE A 41 3.05 3.07 -6.76
CA ILE A 41 1.62 2.98 -6.46
C ILE A 41 0.83 3.88 -7.43
N ILE A 42 -0.08 3.28 -8.22
CA ILE A 42 -1.09 4.03 -8.98
C ILE A 42 -2.19 4.45 -7.99
N SER A 43 -1.98 5.59 -7.33
CA SER A 43 -3.05 6.30 -6.64
C SER A 43 -3.80 7.14 -7.69
N ASP A 44 -5.13 7.02 -7.73
CA ASP A 44 -6.03 7.83 -8.56
C ASP A 44 -6.51 8.99 -7.65
N ASP A 45 -6.40 10.24 -8.13
CA ASP A 45 -6.70 11.48 -7.38
C ASP A 45 -8.09 11.54 -6.70
N ASN A 46 -8.94 10.55 -6.96
CA ASN A 46 -10.30 10.42 -6.46
C ASN A 46 -10.48 9.34 -5.37
N VAL A 47 -9.43 8.68 -4.86
CA VAL A 47 -9.57 7.67 -3.77
C VAL A 47 -10.31 8.29 -2.58
N PRO A 48 -11.56 7.87 -2.30
CA PRO A 48 -12.39 8.50 -1.26
C PRO A 48 -11.77 8.35 0.12
N VAL A 49 -11.91 9.33 1.01
CA VAL A 49 -11.63 9.07 2.43
C VAL A 49 -12.84 8.34 3.02
N ALA A 50 -12.61 7.14 3.57
CA ALA A 50 -13.62 6.35 4.25
C ALA A 50 -13.19 6.06 5.69
N ASN A 51 -14.16 6.10 6.59
CA ASN A 51 -14.08 5.73 8.00
C ASN A 51 -15.37 4.97 8.37
N ARG A 52 -15.52 4.49 9.62
CA ARG A 52 -16.73 3.73 10.02
C ARG A 52 -18.04 4.48 9.77
N SER A 53 -18.06 5.81 9.95
CA SER A 53 -19.24 6.67 9.66
C SER A 53 -19.51 6.92 8.17
N SER A 54 -18.62 6.48 7.28
CA SER A 54 -18.81 6.56 5.81
C SER A 54 -19.67 5.41 5.25
N PHE A 55 -20.20 4.56 6.14
CA PHE A 55 -21.03 3.41 5.83
C PHE A 55 -22.38 3.52 6.56
N PRO A 56 -23.48 2.97 6.01
CA PRO A 56 -24.79 3.00 6.66
C PRO A 56 -24.79 2.35 8.05
N ALA A 57 -25.71 2.79 8.91
CA ALA A 57 -25.99 2.11 10.16
C ALA A 57 -26.38 0.63 9.88
N GLY A 58 -25.80 -0.30 10.63
CA GLY A 58 -25.98 -1.74 10.41
C GLY A 58 -25.04 -2.37 9.38
N PHE A 59 -24.22 -1.60 8.66
CA PHE A 59 -23.22 -2.18 7.74
C PHE A 59 -22.23 -3.07 8.50
N LEU A 60 -22.04 -4.30 8.02
CA LEU A 60 -21.20 -5.31 8.66
C LEU A 60 -19.73 -5.18 8.21
N PHE A 61 -18.82 -5.25 9.16
CA PHE A 61 -17.40 -5.50 8.90
C PHE A 61 -17.03 -6.79 9.60
N GLY A 62 -16.19 -7.61 8.98
CA GLY A 62 -15.66 -8.83 9.56
C GLY A 62 -14.54 -9.40 8.70
N SER A 63 -14.19 -10.65 8.96
CA SER A 63 -13.20 -11.43 8.20
C SER A 63 -13.75 -12.81 7.85
N ALA A 64 -13.13 -13.42 6.85
CA ALA A 64 -13.47 -14.74 6.34
C ALA A 64 -12.29 -15.73 6.50
N SER A 65 -12.63 -17.01 6.57
CA SER A 65 -11.72 -18.16 6.54
C SER A 65 -12.42 -19.36 5.88
N SER A 66 -11.69 -20.43 5.56
CA SER A 66 -12.31 -21.67 5.07
C SER A 66 -11.81 -22.95 5.73
N SER A 67 -12.64 -24.01 5.69
CA SER A 67 -12.48 -25.27 6.43
C SER A 67 -11.13 -25.93 6.17
N TYR A 68 -10.91 -26.40 4.94
CA TYR A 68 -9.65 -27.02 4.54
C TYR A 68 -8.44 -26.09 4.72
N GLN A 69 -8.63 -24.76 4.64
CA GLN A 69 -7.50 -23.83 4.73
C GLN A 69 -7.03 -23.55 6.17
N VAL A 70 -7.87 -23.73 7.22
CA VAL A 70 -7.49 -23.45 8.63
C VAL A 70 -7.76 -24.56 9.65
N GLU A 71 -8.64 -25.53 9.40
CA GLU A 71 -9.00 -26.54 10.41
C GLU A 71 -7.92 -27.61 10.60
N GLY A 72 -7.45 -28.20 9.49
CA GLY A 72 -6.64 -29.40 9.50
C GLY A 72 -7.40 -30.58 10.09
N ALA A 73 -6.76 -31.33 11.00
CA ALA A 73 -7.36 -32.42 11.77
C ALA A 73 -8.02 -33.50 10.88
N VAL A 74 -7.40 -33.79 9.73
CA VAL A 74 -7.96 -34.53 8.58
C VAL A 74 -8.30 -36.00 8.85
N SER A 75 -8.02 -36.49 10.06
CA SER A 75 -8.39 -37.83 10.52
C SER A 75 -8.80 -37.89 12.01
N GLU A 76 -8.99 -36.73 12.66
CA GLU A 76 -9.49 -36.65 14.04
C GLU A 76 -11.02 -36.82 14.08
N ASP A 77 -11.56 -37.22 15.24
CA ASP A 77 -13.00 -37.20 15.59
C ASP A 77 -13.98 -37.74 14.53
N GLY A 78 -13.54 -38.73 13.76
CA GLY A 78 -14.35 -39.46 12.78
C GLY A 78 -14.42 -38.85 11.37
N LYS A 79 -13.78 -37.69 11.14
CA LYS A 79 -13.79 -36.97 9.86
C LYS A 79 -13.35 -37.86 8.69
N GLY A 80 -14.13 -37.83 7.60
CA GLY A 80 -13.79 -38.44 6.32
C GLY A 80 -12.75 -37.62 5.53
N PRO A 81 -12.05 -38.21 4.55
CA PRO A 81 -11.15 -37.47 3.67
C PRO A 81 -11.92 -36.72 2.58
N SER A 82 -11.55 -35.47 2.35
CA SER A 82 -11.99 -34.69 1.20
C SER A 82 -11.20 -35.03 -0.07
N ASN A 83 -11.70 -34.58 -1.22
CA ASN A 83 -10.98 -34.60 -2.50
C ASN A 83 -9.66 -33.81 -2.45
N TRP A 84 -9.56 -32.78 -1.58
CA TRP A 84 -8.35 -32.02 -1.35
C TRP A 84 -7.29 -32.80 -0.56
N ASP A 85 -7.69 -33.59 0.44
CA ASP A 85 -6.78 -34.49 1.16
C ASP A 85 -6.12 -35.48 0.21
N VAL A 86 -6.88 -36.05 -0.72
CA VAL A 86 -6.35 -36.99 -1.72
C VAL A 86 -5.49 -36.27 -2.77
N TYR A 87 -5.88 -35.07 -3.19
CA TYR A 87 -5.12 -34.28 -4.16
C TYR A 87 -3.75 -33.84 -3.62
N THR A 88 -3.70 -33.30 -2.40
CA THR A 88 -2.44 -32.84 -1.77
C THR A 88 -1.49 -34.00 -1.50
N ASN A 89 -1.96 -35.08 -0.88
CA ASN A 89 -1.18 -36.30 -0.65
C ASN A 89 -0.58 -36.86 -1.96
N LYS A 90 -1.37 -36.88 -3.04
CA LYS A 90 -0.97 -37.47 -4.32
C LYS A 90 -0.01 -36.61 -5.15
N TYR A 91 -0.18 -35.28 -5.13
CA TYR A 91 0.52 -34.37 -6.05
C TYR A 91 1.51 -33.42 -5.39
N ARG A 92 1.45 -33.19 -4.08
CA ARG A 92 2.40 -32.34 -3.32
C ARG A 92 3.36 -33.12 -2.44
N GLY A 93 3.02 -34.35 -2.04
CA GLY A 93 3.89 -35.21 -1.21
C GLY A 93 4.00 -34.78 0.26
N GLU A 94 3.09 -33.94 0.71
CA GLU A 94 2.95 -33.48 2.09
C GLU A 94 2.29 -34.60 2.92
N GLN A 95 3.09 -35.53 3.44
CA GLN A 95 2.63 -36.80 4.04
C GLN A 95 2.60 -36.82 5.58
N ASP A 96 2.63 -35.66 6.23
CA ASP A 96 2.76 -35.56 7.69
C ASP A 96 1.66 -34.69 8.31
N ASP A 97 0.89 -35.28 9.23
CA ASP A 97 -0.16 -34.64 10.03
C ASP A 97 0.41 -33.55 10.97
N SER A 98 1.75 -33.46 11.07
CA SER A 98 2.48 -32.38 11.74
C SER A 98 3.15 -31.37 10.80
N SER A 99 3.15 -31.59 9.47
CA SER A 99 3.69 -30.64 8.47
C SER A 99 2.65 -30.06 7.52
N SER A 100 1.41 -30.55 7.54
CA SER A 100 0.29 -29.89 6.86
C SER A 100 0.07 -28.51 7.49
N THR A 101 0.14 -27.45 6.68
CA THR A 101 0.25 -26.04 7.13
C THR A 101 -1.07 -25.44 7.64
N HIS A 102 -1.96 -26.27 8.17
CA HIS A 102 -3.22 -25.85 8.77
C HIS A 102 -2.95 -25.22 10.15
N ILE A 103 -3.07 -23.90 10.24
CA ILE A 103 -2.98 -23.17 11.51
C ILE A 103 -4.26 -23.45 12.32
N ARG A 104 -4.24 -24.55 13.08
CA ARG A 104 -5.35 -24.98 13.92
C ARG A 104 -5.82 -23.83 14.81
N LEU A 105 -7.14 -23.61 14.86
CA LEU A 105 -7.84 -22.68 15.76
C LEU A 105 -7.72 -23.12 17.24
N ARG A 106 -6.53 -23.04 17.85
CA ARG A 106 -6.28 -23.33 19.26
C ARG A 106 -5.85 -22.08 20.04
N GLY A 107 -6.82 -21.35 20.58
CA GLY A 107 -6.55 -20.28 21.54
C GLY A 107 -7.78 -19.49 21.97
N ALA A 108 -8.04 -19.42 23.28
CA ALA A 108 -8.90 -18.39 23.86
C ALA A 108 -8.13 -17.05 23.84
N GLY A 109 -8.45 -16.17 22.89
CA GLY A 109 -7.82 -14.84 22.76
C GLY A 109 -7.62 -14.33 21.32
N MET A 110 -7.75 -15.18 20.30
CA MET A 110 -7.74 -14.72 18.90
C MET A 110 -9.09 -14.12 18.49
N HIS A 111 -9.05 -13.08 17.66
CA HIS A 111 -10.24 -12.61 16.94
C HIS A 111 -10.73 -13.74 16.02
N ARG A 112 -12.06 -13.95 15.97
CA ARG A 112 -12.67 -15.10 15.29
C ARG A 112 -13.36 -14.69 13.99
N PRO A 113 -13.48 -15.60 13.00
CA PRO A 113 -13.98 -15.23 11.69
C PRO A 113 -15.47 -14.94 11.76
N SER A 114 -15.89 -13.85 11.14
CA SER A 114 -17.33 -13.55 11.01
C SER A 114 -17.97 -14.42 9.93
N ARG A 115 -17.18 -14.91 8.96
CA ARG A 115 -17.57 -15.86 7.93
C ARG A 115 -16.68 -17.12 7.96
N PHE A 116 -17.29 -18.29 8.12
CA PHE A 116 -16.59 -19.59 8.17
C PHE A 116 -17.43 -20.68 7.49
N LEU A 117 -16.91 -21.91 7.41
CA LEU A 117 -17.59 -23.08 6.82
C LEU A 117 -18.06 -24.05 7.89
N VAL A 118 -18.94 -24.95 7.46
CA VAL A 118 -19.09 -26.28 8.04
C VAL A 118 -18.42 -27.26 7.07
N SER A 119 -17.49 -28.09 7.55
CA SER A 119 -16.84 -29.13 6.74
C SER A 119 -17.83 -30.23 6.37
N SER A 120 -17.82 -30.63 5.10
CA SER A 120 -18.73 -31.63 4.53
C SER A 120 -18.56 -33.05 5.10
N ASP A 121 -17.40 -33.34 5.66
CA ASP A 121 -16.98 -34.67 6.11
C ASP A 121 -17.51 -35.08 7.50
N ASP A 122 -18.33 -34.24 8.14
CA ASP A 122 -18.88 -34.49 9.47
C ASP A 122 -20.10 -35.43 9.46
N HIS A 123 -19.82 -36.73 9.23
CA HIS A 123 -20.79 -37.82 9.09
C HIS A 123 -20.54 -39.14 9.90
N HIS A 124 -21.04 -39.28 11.16
CA HIS A 124 -21.56 -40.54 11.76
C HIS A 124 -22.38 -40.47 13.10
N SER A 125 -23.35 -41.40 13.26
CA SER A 125 -23.83 -41.87 14.58
C SER A 125 -23.98 -43.40 14.60
N ASP A 126 -23.26 -44.07 15.50
CA ASP A 126 -23.21 -45.51 15.80
C ASP A 126 -23.31 -46.56 14.64
N SER A 127 -22.18 -47.26 14.44
CA SER A 127 -22.00 -48.56 13.76
C SER A 127 -21.62 -48.68 12.25
N LYS A 128 -20.88 -47.70 11.69
CA LYS A 128 -20.14 -47.71 10.38
C LYS A 128 -21.04 -47.68 9.12
N PRO A 129 -20.71 -46.89 8.07
CA PRO A 129 -19.38 -46.71 7.44
C PRO A 129 -18.78 -45.29 7.56
N LYS A 130 -17.60 -45.07 6.94
CA LYS A 130 -16.73 -43.89 7.10
C LYS A 130 -16.55 -43.06 5.81
N ASP A 131 -17.58 -42.94 4.99
CA ASP A 131 -17.42 -42.45 3.60
C ASP A 131 -17.96 -41.03 3.34
N GLY A 132 -18.60 -40.36 4.29
CA GLY A 132 -19.14 -39.01 4.05
C GLY A 132 -20.35 -39.00 3.11
N THR A 133 -21.02 -40.14 2.94
CA THR A 133 -22.30 -40.25 2.23
C THR A 133 -23.48 -40.00 3.18
N VAL A 134 -24.65 -39.64 2.63
CA VAL A 134 -25.90 -39.49 3.41
C VAL A 134 -26.33 -40.81 4.06
N GLU A 135 -26.07 -41.93 3.39
CA GLU A 135 -26.32 -43.28 3.92
C GLU A 135 -25.34 -43.66 5.04
N GLY A 136 -24.24 -42.91 5.19
CA GLY A 136 -23.24 -43.05 6.24
C GLY A 136 -23.60 -42.44 7.61
N GLY A 137 -24.67 -41.64 7.75
CA GLY A 137 -25.07 -41.02 9.02
C GLY A 137 -24.27 -39.75 9.40
N VAL A 138 -24.66 -38.99 10.45
CA VAL A 138 -24.22 -37.58 10.65
C VAL A 138 -23.35 -37.37 11.91
N ASN A 139 -22.18 -36.70 11.84
CA ASN A 139 -21.15 -36.67 12.92
C ASN A 139 -21.56 -35.72 14.03
N GLN A 140 -21.75 -36.28 15.22
CA GLN A 140 -22.19 -35.46 16.36
C GLN A 140 -21.03 -34.64 16.92
N GLU A 141 -19.82 -35.17 16.88
CA GLU A 141 -18.57 -34.49 17.27
C GLU A 141 -18.31 -33.26 16.38
N GLY A 142 -18.47 -33.40 15.07
CA GLY A 142 -18.42 -32.31 14.10
C GLY A 142 -19.51 -31.26 14.28
N ILE A 143 -20.77 -31.69 14.43
CA ILE A 143 -21.89 -30.80 14.76
C ILE A 143 -21.61 -30.04 16.07
N GLU A 144 -21.03 -30.71 17.07
CA GLU A 144 -20.68 -30.11 18.36
C GLU A 144 -19.54 -29.08 18.23
N TYR A 145 -18.53 -29.33 17.37
CA TYR A 145 -17.50 -28.35 17.04
C TYR A 145 -18.09 -27.05 16.48
N TYR A 146 -18.94 -27.13 15.45
CA TYR A 146 -19.56 -25.93 14.87
C TYR A 146 -20.59 -25.28 15.81
N ASN A 147 -21.32 -26.07 16.59
CA ASN A 147 -22.19 -25.52 17.65
C ASN A 147 -21.39 -24.67 18.64
N ASN A 148 -20.24 -25.18 19.12
CA ASN A 148 -19.39 -24.44 20.04
C ASN A 148 -18.79 -23.18 19.40
N LEU A 149 -18.34 -23.25 18.14
CA LEU A 149 -17.87 -22.08 17.39
C LEU A 149 -18.98 -21.02 17.23
N ILE A 150 -20.18 -21.41 16.79
CA ILE A 150 -21.35 -20.53 16.64
C ILE A 150 -21.74 -19.89 17.98
N ASN A 151 -21.82 -20.70 19.04
CA ASN A 151 -22.19 -20.24 20.37
C ASN A 151 -21.19 -19.20 20.91
N GLU A 152 -19.88 -19.44 20.71
CA GLU A 152 -18.84 -18.51 21.17
C GLU A 152 -18.78 -17.23 20.32
N LEU A 153 -18.99 -17.31 19.01
CA LEU A 153 -19.13 -16.12 18.15
C LEU A 153 -20.28 -15.23 18.63
N LEU A 154 -21.46 -15.81 18.86
CA LEU A 154 -22.64 -15.09 19.34
C LEU A 154 -22.45 -14.54 20.75
N ALA A 155 -21.78 -15.27 21.66
CA ALA A 155 -21.43 -14.80 22.99
C ALA A 155 -20.51 -13.56 22.97
N ASN A 156 -19.71 -13.41 21.91
CA ASN A 156 -18.86 -12.23 21.67
C ASN A 156 -19.52 -11.18 20.74
N GLY A 157 -20.81 -11.33 20.41
CA GLY A 157 -21.55 -10.39 19.56
C GLY A 157 -21.22 -10.45 18.06
N ILE A 158 -20.48 -11.47 17.62
CA ILE A 158 -20.11 -11.69 16.21
C ILE A 158 -21.24 -12.48 15.54
N LYS A 159 -21.72 -11.99 14.39
CA LYS A 159 -22.75 -12.66 13.60
C LYS A 159 -22.12 -13.70 12.67
N PRO A 160 -22.52 -14.98 12.74
CA PRO A 160 -22.01 -16.00 11.83
C PRO A 160 -22.62 -15.85 10.42
N PHE A 161 -21.75 -15.74 9.41
CA PHE A 161 -22.04 -16.01 7.99
C PHE A 161 -21.50 -17.39 7.66
N VAL A 162 -22.37 -18.39 7.44
CA VAL A 162 -21.92 -19.76 7.18
C VAL A 162 -21.92 -20.02 5.69
N THR A 163 -20.78 -20.47 5.17
CA THR A 163 -20.71 -21.08 3.83
C THR A 163 -20.92 -22.59 3.98
N ILE A 164 -21.66 -23.21 3.05
CA ILE A 164 -21.94 -24.67 3.10
C ILE A 164 -20.86 -25.47 2.37
N PHE A 165 -20.38 -24.99 1.22
CA PHE A 165 -19.35 -25.68 0.44
C PHE A 165 -18.30 -24.73 -0.12
N HIS A 166 -17.02 -25.12 0.00
CA HIS A 166 -15.87 -24.34 -0.45
C HIS A 166 -14.76 -25.26 -0.96
N PHE A 167 -15.11 -26.01 -2.01
CA PHE A 167 -14.24 -26.94 -2.75
C PHE A 167 -13.91 -28.26 -2.03
N ASP A 168 -14.23 -28.38 -0.74
CA ASP A 168 -14.08 -29.55 0.12
C ASP A 168 -15.21 -30.57 -0.13
N LEU A 169 -15.12 -31.31 -1.24
CA LEU A 169 -16.08 -32.38 -1.56
C LEU A 169 -15.60 -33.70 -0.94
N PRO A 170 -16.44 -34.49 -0.24
CA PRO A 170 -16.03 -35.77 0.32
C PRO A 170 -15.53 -36.73 -0.78
N GLU A 171 -14.36 -37.34 -0.57
CA GLU A 171 -13.68 -38.19 -1.55
C GLU A 171 -14.51 -39.39 -2.00
N ALA A 172 -15.42 -39.90 -1.16
CA ALA A 172 -16.27 -41.01 -1.58
C ALA A 172 -17.25 -40.62 -2.70
N LEU A 173 -17.69 -39.36 -2.76
CA LEU A 173 -18.59 -38.88 -3.82
C LEU A 173 -17.82 -38.73 -5.14
N GLU A 174 -16.54 -38.34 -5.09
CA GLU A 174 -15.63 -38.43 -6.24
C GLU A 174 -15.39 -39.89 -6.66
N ARG A 175 -15.23 -40.83 -5.73
CA ARG A 175 -15.02 -42.26 -6.05
C ARG A 175 -16.25 -42.98 -6.59
N GLU A 176 -17.43 -42.71 -6.04
CA GLU A 176 -18.66 -43.42 -6.42
C GLU A 176 -19.19 -42.94 -7.77
N TYR A 177 -19.12 -41.63 -8.04
CA TYR A 177 -19.75 -41.04 -9.23
C TYR A 177 -19.04 -39.80 -9.81
N ALA A 178 -17.77 -39.55 -9.47
CA ALA A 178 -16.99 -38.40 -9.93
C ALA A 178 -17.61 -37.03 -9.52
N GLY A 179 -18.18 -36.97 -8.31
CA GLY A 179 -18.58 -35.73 -7.68
C GLY A 179 -19.54 -34.89 -8.53
N PHE A 180 -19.16 -33.63 -8.78
CA PHE A 180 -19.97 -32.70 -9.56
C PHE A 180 -20.08 -33.01 -11.06
N LEU A 181 -19.45 -34.07 -11.59
CA LEU A 181 -19.72 -34.56 -12.94
C LEU A 181 -21.03 -35.36 -13.04
N SER A 182 -21.59 -35.80 -11.90
CA SER A 182 -22.83 -36.58 -11.85
C SER A 182 -23.99 -35.76 -11.26
N PRO A 183 -25.21 -35.85 -11.82
CA PRO A 183 -26.38 -35.19 -11.25
C PRO A 183 -26.79 -35.74 -9.88
N LYS A 184 -26.27 -36.91 -9.46
CA LYS A 184 -26.48 -37.46 -8.09
C LYS A 184 -26.12 -36.44 -7.01
N VAL A 185 -25.01 -35.72 -7.20
CA VAL A 185 -24.46 -34.73 -6.25
C VAL A 185 -25.49 -33.70 -5.78
N VAL A 186 -26.47 -33.36 -6.63
CA VAL A 186 -27.53 -32.38 -6.32
C VAL A 186 -28.35 -32.86 -5.12
N LYS A 187 -28.67 -34.16 -5.07
CA LYS A 187 -29.44 -34.76 -3.95
C LYS A 187 -28.61 -34.76 -2.67
N ASP A 188 -27.34 -35.15 -2.75
CA ASP A 188 -26.48 -35.32 -1.58
C ASP A 188 -26.05 -33.96 -0.99
N PHE A 189 -25.80 -32.96 -1.85
CA PHE A 189 -25.62 -31.56 -1.43
C PHE A 189 -26.84 -31.01 -0.70
N VAL A 190 -28.05 -31.29 -1.20
CA VAL A 190 -29.30 -30.84 -0.57
C VAL A 190 -29.54 -31.53 0.77
N ALA A 191 -29.20 -32.80 0.90
CA ALA A 191 -29.25 -33.52 2.18
C ALA A 191 -28.24 -32.95 3.20
N TYR A 192 -27.02 -32.63 2.75
CA TYR A 192 -26.03 -31.96 3.60
C TYR A 192 -26.48 -30.54 4.02
N ALA A 193 -27.05 -29.77 3.10
CA ALA A 193 -27.66 -28.47 3.42
C ALA A 193 -28.81 -28.62 4.44
N ASP A 194 -29.64 -29.67 4.34
CA ASP A 194 -30.71 -29.95 5.31
C ASP A 194 -30.17 -30.15 6.73
N ILE A 195 -29.04 -30.86 6.87
CA ILE A 195 -28.34 -31.06 8.14
C ILE A 195 -27.86 -29.71 8.69
N CYS A 196 -27.16 -28.91 7.89
CA CYS A 196 -26.66 -27.59 8.30
C CYS A 196 -27.79 -26.65 8.75
N PHE A 197 -28.88 -26.54 7.97
CA PHE A 197 -30.02 -25.70 8.34
C PHE A 197 -30.71 -26.20 9.62
N LYS A 198 -30.86 -27.51 9.78
CA LYS A 198 -31.50 -28.13 10.95
C LYS A 198 -30.71 -27.90 12.25
N HIS A 199 -29.38 -28.03 12.19
CA HIS A 199 -28.53 -28.03 13.38
C HIS A 199 -27.97 -26.65 13.77
N PHE A 200 -27.89 -25.70 12.83
CA PHE A 200 -27.28 -24.39 13.07
C PHE A 200 -28.18 -23.19 12.74
N GLY A 201 -29.25 -23.39 11.95
CA GLY A 201 -30.10 -22.30 11.46
C GLY A 201 -31.00 -21.63 12.51
N ASP A 202 -31.04 -22.15 13.73
CA ASP A 202 -31.62 -21.44 14.88
C ASP A 202 -30.79 -20.21 15.30
N ARG A 203 -29.49 -20.22 14.96
CA ARG A 203 -28.48 -19.21 15.31
C ARG A 203 -27.85 -18.52 14.10
N VAL A 204 -27.79 -19.19 12.95
CA VAL A 204 -27.19 -18.68 11.70
C VAL A 204 -28.24 -17.96 10.84
N GLN A 205 -28.00 -16.68 10.58
CA GLN A 205 -28.92 -15.81 9.82
C GLN A 205 -28.50 -15.53 8.38
N HIS A 206 -27.29 -15.93 7.95
CA HIS A 206 -26.82 -15.69 6.59
C HIS A 206 -26.09 -16.92 6.06
N TRP A 207 -26.58 -17.44 4.95
CA TRP A 207 -26.14 -18.69 4.34
C TRP A 207 -25.58 -18.45 2.94
N VAL A 208 -24.34 -18.89 2.69
CA VAL A 208 -23.73 -18.96 1.36
C VAL A 208 -23.68 -20.42 0.96
N THR A 209 -24.40 -20.86 -0.07
CA THR A 209 -24.39 -22.29 -0.42
C THR A 209 -23.05 -22.75 -0.96
N ILE A 210 -22.44 -21.96 -1.86
CA ILE A 210 -21.26 -22.33 -2.64
C ILE A 210 -20.35 -21.10 -2.72
N ASN A 211 -19.05 -21.30 -2.47
CA ASN A 211 -18.02 -20.30 -2.78
C ASN A 211 -17.45 -20.50 -4.18
N GLU A 212 -17.23 -19.42 -4.91
CA GLU A 212 -16.54 -19.34 -6.20
C GLU A 212 -16.74 -20.53 -7.16
N PRO A 213 -17.97 -20.81 -7.61
CA PRO A 213 -18.25 -21.96 -8.49
C PRO A 213 -17.45 -21.90 -9.81
N LEU A 214 -17.11 -20.69 -10.28
CA LEU A 214 -16.20 -20.47 -11.41
C LEU A 214 -14.80 -21.04 -11.17
N SER A 215 -14.20 -20.72 -10.01
CA SER A 215 -12.86 -21.17 -9.63
C SER A 215 -12.83 -22.70 -9.53
N TYR A 216 -13.85 -23.30 -8.90
CA TYR A 216 -13.99 -24.76 -8.81
C TYR A 216 -14.09 -25.41 -10.19
N SER A 217 -15.01 -24.96 -11.05
CA SER A 217 -15.19 -25.50 -12.41
C SER A 217 -13.93 -25.39 -13.27
N LEU A 218 -13.24 -24.24 -13.27
CA LEU A 218 -12.10 -24.01 -14.16
C LEU A 218 -10.79 -24.61 -13.64
N PHE A 219 -10.46 -24.44 -12.36
CA PHE A 219 -9.20 -24.96 -11.83
C PHE A 219 -9.26 -26.47 -11.55
N GLY A 220 -10.43 -26.98 -11.12
CA GLY A 220 -10.63 -28.40 -10.84
C GLY A 220 -10.83 -29.29 -12.08
N TYR A 221 -11.46 -28.77 -13.15
CA TYR A 221 -11.89 -29.57 -14.31
C TYR A 221 -11.49 -29.05 -15.70
N ALA A 222 -10.85 -27.86 -15.80
CA ALA A 222 -10.20 -27.43 -17.04
C ALA A 222 -8.67 -27.45 -16.95
N GLN A 223 -8.11 -26.79 -15.92
CA GLN A 223 -6.66 -26.60 -15.76
C GLN A 223 -5.98 -27.73 -14.96
N GLY A 224 -6.73 -28.42 -14.09
CA GLY A 224 -6.21 -29.48 -13.21
C GLY A 224 -5.27 -28.98 -12.09
N THR A 225 -5.31 -27.69 -11.79
CA THR A 225 -4.45 -27.00 -10.79
C THR A 225 -5.04 -26.99 -9.38
N MET A 226 -6.28 -27.45 -9.22
CA MET A 226 -6.97 -27.69 -7.94
C MET A 226 -7.61 -29.08 -7.95
N ALA A 227 -8.02 -29.59 -6.78
CA ALA A 227 -8.78 -30.85 -6.70
C ALA A 227 -10.07 -30.79 -7.56
N PRO A 228 -10.49 -31.89 -8.22
CA PRO A 228 -9.85 -33.21 -8.27
C PRO A 228 -8.69 -33.35 -9.29
N GLY A 229 -8.27 -32.24 -9.93
CA GLY A 229 -7.08 -32.21 -10.79
C GLY A 229 -7.32 -32.58 -12.25
N ARG A 230 -8.57 -32.48 -12.74
CA ARG A 230 -8.97 -32.96 -14.06
C ARG A 230 -8.69 -31.91 -15.15
N CYS A 231 -8.22 -32.39 -16.29
CA CYS A 231 -7.88 -31.57 -17.45
C CYS A 231 -7.69 -32.41 -18.71
N SER A 232 -7.82 -31.80 -19.88
CA SER A 232 -7.53 -32.48 -21.16
C SER A 232 -6.03 -32.74 -21.32
N LYS A 233 -5.66 -33.94 -21.78
CA LYS A 233 -4.26 -34.39 -21.99
C LYS A 233 -3.38 -33.44 -22.84
N TRP A 234 -3.98 -32.62 -23.70
CA TRP A 234 -3.26 -31.64 -24.53
C TRP A 234 -2.88 -30.35 -23.78
N MET A 235 -3.53 -30.06 -22.64
CA MET A 235 -3.16 -28.92 -21.78
C MET A 235 -1.97 -29.27 -20.88
N ASN A 236 -1.96 -30.47 -20.30
CA ASN A 236 -0.88 -30.97 -19.46
C ASN A 236 -0.75 -32.49 -19.65
N LEU A 237 0.46 -32.96 -19.97
CA LEU A 237 0.72 -34.39 -20.19
C LEU A 237 0.52 -35.24 -18.92
N ASN A 238 0.58 -34.61 -17.74
CA ASN A 238 0.36 -35.23 -16.44
C ASN A 238 -1.11 -35.17 -15.97
N CYS A 239 -2.05 -34.69 -16.80
CA CYS A 239 -3.48 -34.73 -16.46
C CYS A 239 -3.92 -36.17 -16.12
N PRO A 240 -4.57 -36.42 -14.96
CA PRO A 240 -5.10 -37.74 -14.60
C PRO A 240 -6.23 -38.18 -15.54
N GLY A 241 -6.89 -37.23 -16.20
CA GLY A 241 -7.99 -37.43 -17.12
C GLY A 241 -8.92 -36.22 -17.13
N GLY A 242 -9.90 -36.23 -18.03
CA GLY A 242 -10.94 -35.22 -18.13
C GLY A 242 -11.01 -34.53 -19.49
N ASP A 243 -12.00 -33.66 -19.64
CA ASP A 243 -12.21 -32.85 -20.85
C ASP A 243 -12.53 -31.38 -20.49
N ALA A 244 -11.52 -30.54 -20.62
CA ALA A 244 -11.58 -29.10 -20.42
C ALA A 244 -12.53 -28.36 -21.39
N ALA A 245 -13.09 -29.04 -22.40
CA ALA A 245 -14.13 -28.51 -23.28
C ALA A 245 -15.55 -28.70 -22.75
N THR A 246 -15.80 -29.65 -21.84
CA THR A 246 -17.16 -30.07 -21.43
C THR A 246 -17.33 -30.18 -19.91
N GLU A 247 -16.38 -30.78 -19.20
CA GLU A 247 -16.46 -31.03 -17.75
C GLU A 247 -16.73 -29.78 -16.91
N PRO A 248 -16.08 -28.62 -17.14
CA PRO A 248 -16.36 -27.39 -16.38
C PRO A 248 -17.81 -26.91 -16.47
N TYR A 249 -18.48 -27.16 -17.60
CA TYR A 249 -19.88 -26.77 -17.83
C TYR A 249 -20.86 -27.73 -17.18
N ILE A 250 -20.56 -29.04 -17.19
CA ILE A 250 -21.33 -30.06 -16.46
C ILE A 250 -21.26 -29.79 -14.95
N VAL A 251 -20.06 -29.57 -14.42
CA VAL A 251 -19.82 -29.20 -13.01
C VAL A 251 -20.54 -27.90 -12.66
N GLY A 252 -20.41 -26.87 -13.50
CA GLY A 252 -21.07 -25.59 -13.28
C GLY A 252 -22.60 -25.69 -13.29
N HIS A 253 -23.17 -26.57 -14.12
CA HIS A 253 -24.59 -26.86 -14.16
C HIS A 253 -25.08 -27.57 -12.88
N HIS A 254 -24.39 -28.62 -12.43
CA HIS A 254 -24.76 -29.32 -11.19
C HIS A 254 -24.57 -28.45 -9.94
N LEU A 255 -23.57 -27.56 -9.90
CA LEU A 255 -23.42 -26.55 -8.82
C LEU A 255 -24.64 -25.61 -8.76
N LEU A 256 -25.12 -25.12 -9.90
CA LEU A 256 -26.32 -24.27 -9.97
C LEU A 256 -27.59 -24.99 -9.51
N LEU A 257 -27.79 -26.24 -9.95
CA LEU A 257 -28.92 -27.06 -9.51
C LEU A 257 -28.83 -27.40 -8.01
N SER A 258 -27.63 -27.64 -7.49
CA SER A 258 -27.40 -27.89 -6.05
C SER A 258 -27.77 -26.67 -5.20
N HIS A 259 -27.31 -25.48 -5.60
CA HIS A 259 -27.68 -24.21 -4.97
C HIS A 259 -29.21 -23.99 -5.00
N ALA A 260 -29.84 -24.10 -6.17
CA ALA A 260 -31.26 -23.78 -6.31
C ALA A 260 -32.17 -24.74 -5.52
N ASN A 261 -31.84 -26.04 -5.48
CA ASN A 261 -32.57 -26.99 -4.64
C ASN A 261 -32.34 -26.73 -3.14
N ALA A 262 -31.12 -26.38 -2.70
CA ALA A 262 -30.85 -26.05 -1.30
C ALA A 262 -31.58 -24.77 -0.86
N VAL A 263 -31.68 -23.77 -1.73
CA VAL A 263 -32.48 -22.55 -1.50
C VAL A 263 -33.97 -22.88 -1.43
N LYS A 264 -34.47 -23.71 -2.35
CA LYS A 264 -35.87 -24.17 -2.30
C LYS A 264 -36.18 -24.87 -0.97
N LEU A 265 -35.34 -25.82 -0.55
CA LEU A 265 -35.44 -26.49 0.74
C LEU A 265 -35.45 -25.49 1.90
N TYR A 266 -34.52 -24.53 1.91
CA TYR A 266 -34.45 -23.50 2.96
C TYR A 266 -35.74 -22.69 3.04
N ARG A 267 -36.25 -22.20 1.90
CA ARG A 267 -37.47 -21.40 1.80
C ARG A 267 -38.73 -22.17 2.22
N GLU A 268 -38.85 -23.43 1.81
CA GLU A 268 -40.02 -24.28 2.10
C GLU A 268 -40.04 -24.79 3.55
N LYS A 269 -38.88 -25.12 4.14
CA LYS A 269 -38.79 -25.83 5.44
C LYS A 269 -38.32 -24.98 6.61
N TYR A 270 -37.49 -23.95 6.38
CA TYR A 270 -36.75 -23.27 7.44
C TYR A 270 -36.94 -21.75 7.51
N GLN A 271 -37.09 -21.05 6.38
CA GLN A 271 -37.06 -19.59 6.36
C GLN A 271 -38.19 -18.95 7.20
N ALA A 272 -39.36 -19.58 7.28
CA ALA A 272 -40.48 -19.09 8.10
C ALA A 272 -40.18 -19.05 9.62
N THR A 273 -39.35 -19.98 10.11
CA THR A 273 -38.99 -20.10 11.53
C THR A 273 -37.65 -19.42 11.85
N GLN A 274 -36.65 -19.63 10.98
CA GLN A 274 -35.27 -19.16 11.16
C GLN A 274 -35.03 -17.72 10.67
N LYS A 275 -35.77 -17.28 9.64
CA LYS A 275 -35.75 -15.91 9.09
C LYS A 275 -34.39 -15.41 8.60
N GLY A 276 -33.48 -16.32 8.25
CA GLY A 276 -32.21 -15.98 7.62
C GLY A 276 -32.33 -15.68 6.13
N GLU A 277 -31.26 -15.10 5.59
CA GLU A 277 -31.05 -14.84 4.16
C GLU A 277 -30.15 -15.92 3.56
N ILE A 278 -30.39 -16.33 2.31
CA ILE A 278 -29.55 -17.31 1.59
C ILE A 278 -29.09 -16.81 0.22
N GLY A 279 -27.85 -17.12 -0.16
CA GLY A 279 -27.23 -16.67 -1.40
C GLY A 279 -26.01 -17.51 -1.81
N THR A 280 -25.19 -16.94 -2.69
CA THR A 280 -23.97 -17.56 -3.23
C THR A 280 -22.85 -16.51 -3.33
N ALA A 281 -21.59 -16.94 -3.29
CA ALA A 281 -20.42 -16.05 -3.37
C ALA A 281 -19.69 -16.22 -4.70
N GLN A 282 -19.66 -15.16 -5.51
CA GLN A 282 -19.12 -15.15 -6.87
C GLN A 282 -17.78 -14.45 -6.93
N VAL A 283 -16.78 -15.08 -7.55
CA VAL A 283 -15.51 -14.41 -7.87
C VAL A 283 -15.70 -13.42 -9.01
N VAL A 284 -15.19 -12.20 -8.83
CA VAL A 284 -15.21 -11.16 -9.86
C VAL A 284 -13.79 -10.67 -10.15
N GLN A 285 -13.26 -11.16 -11.27
CA GLN A 285 -12.09 -10.56 -11.92
C GLN A 285 -12.58 -9.43 -12.82
N TRP A 286 -12.56 -8.20 -12.33
CA TRP A 286 -13.16 -7.08 -13.05
C TRP A 286 -12.37 -6.71 -14.32
N GLY A 287 -13.08 -6.54 -15.43
CA GLY A 287 -12.50 -6.31 -16.75
C GLY A 287 -12.59 -4.85 -17.19
N LEU A 288 -11.50 -4.32 -17.73
CA LEU A 288 -11.46 -3.04 -18.46
C LEU A 288 -11.10 -3.31 -19.93
N PRO A 289 -11.62 -2.57 -20.92
CA PRO A 289 -11.22 -2.79 -22.31
C PRO A 289 -9.76 -2.36 -22.56
N LEU A 290 -8.98 -3.21 -23.23
CA LEU A 290 -7.59 -2.93 -23.58
C LEU A 290 -7.47 -1.70 -24.50
N SER A 291 -8.36 -1.54 -25.47
CA SER A 291 -8.48 -0.33 -26.30
C SER A 291 -9.92 0.18 -26.39
N ASP A 292 -10.11 1.39 -26.92
CA ASP A 292 -11.43 1.94 -27.23
C ASP A 292 -12.05 1.35 -28.52
N SER A 293 -11.58 0.19 -28.99
CA SER A 293 -12.22 -0.54 -30.07
C SER A 293 -13.60 -1.05 -29.66
N LYS A 294 -14.46 -1.35 -30.64
CA LYS A 294 -15.75 -1.98 -30.37
C LYS A 294 -15.54 -3.42 -29.85
N GLN A 295 -14.59 -4.11 -30.47
CA GLN A 295 -14.19 -5.47 -30.20
C GLN A 295 -13.76 -5.67 -28.75
N ASP A 296 -12.87 -4.83 -28.20
CA ASP A 296 -12.41 -4.97 -26.82
C ASP A 296 -13.49 -4.64 -25.78
N ARG A 297 -14.42 -3.73 -26.10
CA ARG A 297 -15.60 -3.49 -25.25
C ARG A 297 -16.56 -4.69 -25.25
N GLU A 298 -16.80 -5.29 -26.41
CA GLU A 298 -17.62 -6.50 -26.51
C GLU A 298 -16.93 -7.69 -25.82
N ALA A 299 -15.61 -7.85 -25.99
CA ALA A 299 -14.79 -8.82 -25.26
C ALA A 299 -14.83 -8.60 -23.74
N THR A 300 -14.80 -7.35 -23.27
CA THR A 300 -14.94 -7.02 -21.84
C THR A 300 -16.30 -7.48 -21.31
N GLN A 301 -17.39 -7.28 -22.05
CA GLN A 301 -18.71 -7.79 -21.65
C GLN A 301 -18.74 -9.33 -21.66
N ARG A 302 -18.19 -9.98 -22.69
CA ARG A 302 -18.05 -11.45 -22.72
C ARG A 302 -17.24 -11.98 -21.54
N ARG A 303 -16.19 -11.29 -21.10
CA ARG A 303 -15.42 -11.68 -19.90
C ARG A 303 -16.28 -11.60 -18.65
N ILE A 304 -17.09 -10.55 -18.49
CA ILE A 304 -18.03 -10.43 -17.36
C ILE A 304 -19.09 -11.53 -17.40
N ASP A 305 -19.62 -11.85 -18.60
CA ASP A 305 -20.59 -12.92 -18.80
C ASP A 305 -19.99 -14.30 -18.45
N PHE A 306 -18.77 -14.61 -18.89
CA PHE A 306 -18.08 -15.87 -18.59
C PHE A 306 -17.44 -15.95 -17.19
N THR A 307 -17.57 -14.90 -16.36
CA THR A 307 -17.05 -14.91 -14.97
C THR A 307 -18.19 -14.78 -13.96
N LEU A 308 -18.76 -13.58 -13.82
CA LEU A 308 -19.90 -13.32 -12.94
C LEU A 308 -21.22 -13.85 -13.55
N GLY A 309 -21.43 -13.65 -14.84
CA GLY A 309 -22.69 -13.98 -15.51
C GLY A 309 -22.99 -15.48 -15.54
N TRP A 310 -21.97 -16.33 -15.73
CA TRP A 310 -22.12 -17.79 -15.84
C TRP A 310 -22.90 -18.37 -14.68
N PHE A 311 -22.65 -17.87 -13.46
CA PHE A 311 -23.31 -18.34 -12.26
C PHE A 311 -24.38 -17.39 -11.72
N GLN A 312 -24.29 -16.08 -11.93
CA GLN A 312 -25.28 -15.14 -11.38
C GLN A 312 -26.47 -14.87 -12.33
N ASP A 313 -26.29 -14.99 -13.65
CA ASP A 313 -27.40 -14.79 -14.60
C ASP A 313 -28.43 -15.92 -14.53
N PRO A 314 -28.09 -17.23 -14.50
CA PRO A 314 -29.09 -18.29 -14.31
C PRO A 314 -29.96 -18.08 -13.08
N LEU A 315 -29.38 -17.62 -11.98
CA LEU A 315 -30.12 -17.33 -10.75
C LEU A 315 -31.06 -16.13 -10.91
N ALA A 316 -30.74 -15.15 -11.75
CA ALA A 316 -31.59 -13.99 -11.99
C ALA A 316 -32.63 -14.21 -13.11
N THR A 317 -32.29 -14.95 -14.16
CA THR A 317 -33.04 -15.03 -15.43
C THR A 317 -33.55 -16.43 -15.76
N GLY A 318 -33.14 -17.46 -15.02
CA GLY A 318 -33.44 -18.86 -15.30
C GLY A 318 -32.62 -19.49 -16.43
N ASP A 319 -31.66 -18.78 -17.04
CA ASP A 319 -30.78 -19.33 -18.08
C ASP A 319 -29.39 -18.66 -18.10
N TYR A 320 -28.41 -19.30 -18.74
CA TYR A 320 -27.07 -18.75 -18.93
C TYR A 320 -27.05 -17.47 -19.80
N PRO A 321 -25.98 -16.66 -19.72
CA PRO A 321 -25.82 -15.50 -20.60
C PRO A 321 -25.92 -15.89 -22.09
N PRO A 322 -26.60 -15.08 -22.94
CA PRO A 322 -26.71 -15.37 -24.37
C PRO A 322 -25.35 -15.53 -25.07
N SER A 323 -24.36 -14.74 -24.67
CA SER A 323 -22.98 -14.85 -25.17
C SER A 323 -22.32 -16.20 -24.85
N MET A 324 -22.71 -16.87 -23.76
CA MET A 324 -22.26 -18.23 -23.47
C MET A 324 -23.01 -19.26 -24.31
N ARG A 325 -24.33 -19.13 -24.47
CA ARG A 325 -25.14 -19.99 -25.34
C ARG A 325 -24.59 -19.98 -26.78
N ASP A 326 -24.31 -18.80 -27.33
CA ASP A 326 -23.80 -18.60 -28.69
C ASP A 326 -22.38 -19.19 -28.91
N LEU A 327 -21.47 -19.02 -27.93
CA LEU A 327 -20.06 -19.39 -28.10
C LEU A 327 -19.73 -20.82 -27.65
N VAL A 328 -20.40 -21.32 -26.61
CA VAL A 328 -20.15 -22.67 -26.09
C VAL A 328 -20.92 -23.71 -26.89
N GLY A 329 -22.16 -23.39 -27.28
CA GLY A 329 -23.10 -24.26 -28.00
C GLY A 329 -23.53 -25.46 -27.15
N GLU A 330 -23.74 -26.61 -27.80
CA GLU A 330 -24.22 -27.89 -27.23
C GLU A 330 -23.41 -28.43 -26.04
N ARG A 331 -22.20 -27.88 -25.76
CA ARG A 331 -21.40 -28.26 -24.58
C ARG A 331 -21.86 -27.57 -23.29
N LEU A 332 -22.68 -26.53 -23.39
CA LEU A 332 -23.31 -25.85 -22.26
C LEU A 332 -24.69 -26.49 -22.03
N PRO A 333 -24.91 -27.21 -20.91
CA PRO A 333 -26.18 -27.92 -20.71
C PRO A 333 -27.40 -27.01 -20.78
N GLU A 334 -28.54 -27.56 -21.20
CA GLU A 334 -29.82 -26.85 -21.17
C GLU A 334 -30.52 -27.10 -19.83
N PHE A 335 -31.16 -26.05 -19.28
CA PHE A 335 -32.06 -26.22 -18.15
C PHE A 335 -33.43 -26.66 -18.68
N SER A 336 -34.04 -27.66 -18.05
CA SER A 336 -35.47 -27.90 -18.21
C SER A 336 -36.29 -26.68 -17.76
N LYS A 337 -37.57 -26.64 -18.14
CA LYS A 337 -38.47 -25.54 -17.75
C LYS A 337 -38.59 -25.44 -16.23
N GLU A 338 -38.66 -26.59 -15.57
CA GLU A 338 -38.78 -26.75 -14.12
C GLU A 338 -37.50 -26.26 -13.41
N GLU A 339 -36.32 -26.57 -13.95
CA GLU A 339 -35.03 -26.07 -13.42
C GLU A 339 -34.87 -24.56 -13.64
N SER A 340 -35.25 -24.05 -14.82
CA SER A 340 -35.24 -22.62 -15.14
C SER A 340 -36.15 -21.81 -14.22
N GLU A 341 -37.33 -22.35 -13.89
CA GLU A 341 -38.27 -21.76 -12.93
C GLU A 341 -37.74 -21.82 -11.49
N MET A 342 -37.07 -22.90 -11.09
CA MET A 342 -36.46 -23.07 -9.77
C MET A 342 -35.23 -22.17 -9.55
N LEU A 343 -34.41 -21.96 -10.59
CA LEU A 343 -33.24 -21.08 -10.53
C LEU A 343 -33.62 -19.61 -10.38
N ARG A 344 -34.71 -19.17 -11.05
CA ARG A 344 -35.12 -17.76 -11.09
C ARG A 344 -35.46 -17.21 -9.71
N GLY A 345 -34.65 -16.26 -9.24
CA GLY A 345 -34.79 -15.61 -7.95
C GLY A 345 -34.35 -16.48 -6.76
N SER A 346 -33.54 -17.52 -6.98
CA SER A 346 -33.04 -18.42 -5.91
C SER A 346 -31.94 -17.80 -5.02
N PHE A 347 -31.97 -16.50 -4.79
CA PHE A 347 -31.04 -15.80 -3.89
C PHE A 347 -31.73 -14.60 -3.23
N ASP A 348 -31.36 -14.32 -1.98
CA ASP A 348 -31.79 -13.16 -1.20
C ASP A 348 -30.71 -12.06 -1.22
N PHE A 349 -29.43 -12.45 -1.42
CA PHE A 349 -28.28 -11.56 -1.57
C PHE A 349 -27.26 -12.11 -2.59
N VAL A 350 -26.36 -11.23 -3.05
CA VAL A 350 -25.19 -11.60 -3.89
C VAL A 350 -23.91 -11.41 -3.10
N GLY A 351 -23.13 -12.47 -2.89
CA GLY A 351 -21.77 -12.39 -2.39
C GLY A 351 -20.79 -12.12 -3.53
N LEU A 352 -19.85 -11.19 -3.35
CA LEU A 352 -18.78 -10.90 -4.30
C LEU A 352 -17.41 -11.10 -3.65
N ASN A 353 -16.58 -11.93 -4.27
CA ASN A 353 -15.17 -12.10 -3.95
C ASN A 353 -14.35 -11.29 -4.96
N TYR A 354 -13.63 -10.27 -4.51
CA TYR A 354 -12.89 -9.36 -5.38
C TYR A 354 -11.43 -9.24 -4.95
N TYR A 355 -10.50 -9.38 -5.90
CA TYR A 355 -9.06 -9.38 -5.61
C TYR A 355 -8.21 -8.53 -6.56
N THR A 356 -8.61 -8.38 -7.83
CA THR A 356 -7.80 -7.78 -8.90
C THR A 356 -8.68 -7.37 -10.10
N SER A 357 -8.11 -6.59 -11.01
CA SER A 357 -8.68 -6.32 -12.34
C SER A 357 -7.68 -6.63 -13.45
N TYR A 358 -8.14 -6.73 -14.70
CA TYR A 358 -7.29 -6.86 -15.88
C TYR A 358 -7.82 -6.04 -17.06
N TYR A 359 -6.93 -5.70 -18.00
CA TYR A 359 -7.31 -5.24 -19.34
C TYR A 359 -7.69 -6.43 -20.21
N ILE A 360 -8.81 -6.35 -20.92
CA ILE A 360 -9.42 -7.40 -21.72
C ILE A 360 -9.39 -7.01 -23.19
N SER A 361 -8.95 -7.92 -24.06
CA SER A 361 -9.00 -7.73 -25.51
C SER A 361 -9.76 -8.85 -26.21
N ASP A 362 -10.25 -8.54 -27.41
CA ASP A 362 -10.82 -9.54 -28.31
C ASP A 362 -9.73 -10.54 -28.76
N ALA A 363 -9.98 -11.83 -28.60
CA ALA A 363 -9.02 -12.90 -28.91
C ALA A 363 -9.75 -14.18 -29.34
N PRO A 364 -10.33 -14.23 -30.56
CA PRO A 364 -10.90 -15.46 -31.11
C PRO A 364 -9.79 -16.52 -31.29
N PRO A 365 -9.97 -17.75 -30.80
CA PRO A 365 -8.97 -18.81 -30.94
C PRO A 365 -8.82 -19.24 -32.41
N SER A 366 -7.62 -19.70 -32.79
CA SER A 366 -7.42 -20.34 -34.09
C SER A 366 -8.36 -21.55 -34.24
N LYS A 367 -8.91 -21.76 -35.44
CA LYS A 367 -9.74 -22.93 -35.77
C LYS A 367 -9.03 -24.28 -35.54
N SER A 368 -7.70 -24.28 -35.43
CA SER A 368 -6.88 -25.45 -35.13
C SER A 368 -6.68 -25.73 -33.64
N MET A 369 -7.06 -24.80 -32.74
CA MET A 369 -6.94 -25.00 -31.30
C MET A 369 -8.06 -25.93 -30.82
N PRO A 370 -7.76 -26.90 -29.94
CA PRO A 370 -8.80 -27.64 -29.23
C PRO A 370 -9.70 -26.68 -28.43
N LYS A 371 -11.00 -26.99 -28.34
CA LYS A 371 -11.96 -26.22 -27.55
C LYS A 371 -11.62 -26.33 -26.05
N SER A 372 -11.88 -25.27 -25.28
CA SER A 372 -11.81 -25.31 -23.82
C SER A 372 -12.61 -24.18 -23.18
N ALA A 373 -13.20 -24.44 -22.02
CA ALA A 373 -13.86 -23.43 -21.20
C ALA A 373 -12.97 -22.23 -20.84
N THR A 374 -11.64 -22.41 -20.79
CA THR A 374 -10.71 -21.29 -20.53
C THR A 374 -10.57 -20.33 -21.72
N THR A 375 -10.88 -20.76 -22.94
CA THR A 375 -10.75 -19.97 -24.18
C THR A 375 -12.09 -19.61 -24.84
N ASP A 376 -13.18 -20.27 -24.46
CA ASP A 376 -14.51 -20.10 -25.06
C ASP A 376 -15.08 -18.67 -24.98
N SER A 377 -14.65 -17.87 -23.99
CA SER A 377 -15.01 -16.43 -23.93
C SER A 377 -14.48 -15.61 -25.11
N GLN A 378 -13.50 -16.14 -25.86
CA GLN A 378 -12.77 -15.47 -26.93
C GLN A 378 -12.14 -14.15 -26.47
N THR A 379 -11.54 -14.16 -25.27
CA THR A 379 -10.89 -13.00 -24.65
C THR A 379 -9.46 -13.33 -24.26
N SER A 380 -8.58 -12.34 -24.37
CA SER A 380 -7.30 -12.33 -23.68
C SER A 380 -7.37 -11.33 -22.54
N PHE A 381 -6.63 -11.58 -21.46
CA PHE A 381 -6.50 -10.66 -20.35
C PHE A 381 -5.01 -10.35 -20.08
N SER A 382 -4.74 -9.08 -19.78
CA SER A 382 -3.40 -8.56 -19.51
C SER A 382 -3.43 -7.70 -18.24
N PRO A 383 -2.44 -7.81 -17.34
CA PRO A 383 -2.26 -6.81 -16.30
C PRO A 383 -1.76 -5.48 -16.89
N GLU A 384 -1.14 -5.49 -18.07
CA GLU A 384 -0.45 -4.36 -18.66
C GLU A 384 -1.22 -3.77 -19.86
N LYS A 385 -1.16 -2.44 -20.02
CA LYS A 385 -1.60 -1.69 -21.21
C LYS A 385 -0.52 -0.68 -21.59
N ASN A 386 0.06 -0.85 -22.78
CA ASN A 386 1.10 0.04 -23.34
C ASN A 386 2.38 0.16 -22.47
N GLY A 387 2.87 -0.94 -21.87
CA GLY A 387 4.05 -0.91 -20.98
C GLY A 387 3.75 -0.48 -19.53
N VAL A 388 2.47 -0.29 -19.18
CA VAL A 388 2.05 0.18 -17.86
C VAL A 388 1.06 -0.82 -17.24
N ASP A 389 1.40 -1.37 -16.08
CA ASP A 389 0.51 -2.24 -15.29
C ASP A 389 -0.76 -1.49 -14.85
N ILE A 390 -1.86 -2.24 -14.70
CA ILE A 390 -3.16 -1.74 -14.25
C ILE A 390 -3.13 -1.18 -12.82
N GLY A 391 -2.22 -1.70 -12.00
CA GLY A 391 -1.96 -1.30 -10.62
C GLY A 391 -0.72 -2.01 -10.08
N PRO A 392 -0.28 -1.71 -8.85
CA PRO A 392 0.89 -2.34 -8.25
C PRO A 392 0.71 -3.84 -8.10
N LYS A 393 1.77 -4.62 -8.35
CA LYS A 393 1.74 -6.06 -8.13
C LYS A 393 1.80 -6.39 -6.63
N ALA A 394 0.96 -7.31 -6.16
CA ALA A 394 1.05 -7.86 -4.81
C ALA A 394 2.18 -8.91 -4.71
N GLY A 395 2.31 -9.61 -3.58
CA GLY A 395 3.33 -10.65 -3.43
C GLY A 395 3.13 -11.84 -4.37
N ILE A 396 1.87 -12.18 -4.69
CA ILE A 396 1.51 -13.29 -5.57
C ILE A 396 1.44 -12.88 -7.05
N SER A 397 1.84 -13.79 -7.93
CA SER A 397 2.16 -13.49 -9.34
C SER A 397 0.99 -12.98 -10.19
N TRP A 398 -0.25 -13.30 -9.82
CA TRP A 398 -1.46 -12.98 -10.57
C TRP A 398 -2.18 -11.72 -10.07
N GLN A 399 -1.92 -11.27 -8.83
CA GLN A 399 -2.71 -10.20 -8.20
C GLN A 399 -2.11 -8.81 -8.44
N TYR A 400 -2.93 -7.92 -8.98
CA TYR A 400 -2.60 -6.51 -9.19
C TYR A 400 -3.60 -5.63 -8.43
N ILE A 401 -3.08 -4.74 -7.59
CA ILE A 401 -3.83 -3.90 -6.66
C ILE A 401 -4.56 -2.83 -7.47
N TYR A 402 -5.84 -3.08 -7.79
CA TYR A 402 -6.72 -2.16 -8.50
C TYR A 402 -8.00 -1.84 -7.71
N PRO A 403 -7.94 -0.90 -6.75
CA PRO A 403 -9.06 -0.63 -5.84
C PRO A 403 -10.33 -0.14 -6.52
N LYS A 404 -10.21 0.54 -7.67
CA LYS A 404 -11.35 1.04 -8.44
C LYS A 404 -12.25 -0.07 -8.99
N GLY A 405 -11.70 -1.25 -9.28
CA GLY A 405 -12.47 -2.37 -9.81
C GLY A 405 -13.56 -2.88 -8.85
N ILE A 406 -13.36 -2.81 -7.52
CA ILE A 406 -14.40 -3.24 -6.56
C ILE A 406 -15.65 -2.35 -6.65
N ARG A 407 -15.45 -1.04 -6.85
CA ARG A 407 -16.54 -0.07 -7.01
C ARG A 407 -17.33 -0.37 -8.28
N ASP A 408 -16.63 -0.57 -9.39
CA ASP A 408 -17.26 -0.72 -10.70
C ASP A 408 -17.96 -2.09 -10.82
N ALA A 409 -17.37 -3.15 -10.25
CA ALA A 409 -18.00 -4.47 -10.08
C ALA A 409 -19.29 -4.42 -9.23
N VAL A 410 -19.24 -3.73 -8.09
CA VAL A 410 -20.42 -3.54 -7.22
C VAL A 410 -21.52 -2.75 -7.93
N LEU A 411 -21.18 -1.65 -8.62
CA LEU A 411 -22.16 -0.84 -9.35
C LEU A 411 -22.78 -1.61 -10.53
N TYR A 412 -21.99 -2.43 -11.24
CA TYR A 412 -22.49 -3.33 -12.27
C TYR A 412 -23.47 -4.36 -11.71
N THR A 413 -23.06 -5.07 -10.65
CA THR A 413 -23.89 -6.08 -9.95
C THR A 413 -25.20 -5.47 -9.46
N THR A 414 -25.12 -4.30 -8.80
CA THR A 414 -26.26 -3.51 -8.35
C THR A 414 -27.25 -3.23 -9.49
N LYS A 415 -26.73 -2.76 -10.64
CA LYS A 415 -27.56 -2.39 -11.79
C LYS A 415 -28.16 -3.60 -12.51
N LYS A 416 -27.41 -4.69 -12.64
CA LYS A 416 -27.82 -5.89 -13.38
C LYS A 416 -28.83 -6.75 -12.61
N TYR A 417 -28.65 -6.87 -11.30
CA TYR A 417 -29.45 -7.76 -10.43
C TYR A 417 -30.38 -6.96 -9.51
N SER A 418 -31.14 -6.01 -10.08
CA SER A 418 -32.28 -5.33 -9.44
C SER A 418 -32.01 -4.68 -8.07
N ASN A 419 -30.79 -4.18 -7.83
CA ASN A 419 -30.38 -3.59 -6.55
C ASN A 419 -30.52 -4.55 -5.33
N THR A 420 -30.41 -5.87 -5.57
CA THR A 420 -30.36 -6.90 -4.53
C THR A 420 -29.22 -6.61 -3.53
N PRO A 421 -29.37 -6.90 -2.23
CA PRO A 421 -28.29 -6.78 -1.25
C PRO A 421 -26.98 -7.42 -1.73
N VAL A 422 -25.88 -6.69 -1.60
CA VAL A 422 -24.53 -7.17 -1.93
C VAL A 422 -23.68 -7.27 -0.66
N TYR A 423 -22.95 -8.36 -0.49
CA TYR A 423 -21.89 -8.48 0.51
C TYR A 423 -20.56 -8.69 -0.22
N ILE A 424 -19.52 -7.95 0.16
CA ILE A 424 -18.15 -8.30 -0.26
C ILE A 424 -17.73 -9.47 0.63
N THR A 425 -17.89 -10.68 0.11
CA THR A 425 -17.71 -11.95 0.85
C THR A 425 -16.25 -12.31 1.05
N GLU A 426 -15.37 -11.84 0.16
CA GLU A 426 -13.92 -11.84 0.28
C GLU A 426 -13.30 -10.63 -0.44
N ASN A 427 -12.30 -10.01 0.18
CA ASN A 427 -11.35 -9.10 -0.47
C ASN A 427 -10.09 -9.03 0.39
N GLY A 428 -8.91 -9.08 -0.22
CA GLY A 428 -7.62 -9.01 0.50
C GLY A 428 -6.43 -9.23 -0.42
N MET A 429 -5.21 -9.35 0.14
CA MET A 429 -4.00 -9.55 -0.66
C MET A 429 -3.00 -10.55 -0.09
N GLY A 430 -2.41 -11.31 -1.00
CA GLY A 430 -1.44 -12.35 -0.71
C GLY A 430 -0.01 -11.82 -0.71
N GLU A 431 0.76 -12.26 0.28
CA GLU A 431 2.20 -12.07 0.38
C GLU A 431 2.89 -13.44 0.26
N LEU A 432 4.14 -13.47 -0.19
CA LEU A 432 4.92 -14.71 -0.19
C LEU A 432 5.45 -14.96 1.22
N ASN A 433 5.35 -16.19 1.71
CA ASN A 433 5.95 -16.53 2.99
C ASN A 433 7.48 -16.39 2.89
N ASN A 434 8.10 -15.76 3.88
CA ASN A 434 9.54 -15.65 3.98
C ASN A 434 9.98 -15.94 5.42
N GLU A 435 10.32 -17.22 5.64
CA GLU A 435 10.76 -17.77 6.93
C GLU A 435 12.05 -17.15 7.47
N THR A 436 12.77 -16.34 6.68
CA THR A 436 13.97 -15.61 7.13
C THR A 436 13.65 -14.26 7.77
N LEU A 437 12.40 -13.77 7.69
CA LEU A 437 11.98 -12.53 8.35
C LEU A 437 11.90 -12.72 9.86
N SER A 438 12.24 -11.66 10.61
CA SER A 438 11.89 -11.63 12.04
C SER A 438 10.36 -11.52 12.18
N ILE A 439 9.81 -11.98 13.31
CA ILE A 439 8.37 -11.80 13.61
C ILE A 439 7.96 -10.33 13.45
N LYS A 440 8.80 -9.38 13.88
CA LYS A 440 8.51 -7.94 13.74
C LYS A 440 8.36 -7.52 12.27
N ASP A 441 9.23 -8.02 11.39
CA ASP A 441 9.19 -7.67 9.97
C ASP A 441 8.05 -8.41 9.24
N ALA A 442 7.76 -9.65 9.64
CA ALA A 442 6.63 -10.43 9.14
C ALA A 442 5.26 -9.89 9.60
N LEU A 443 5.19 -9.12 10.69
CA LEU A 443 4.01 -8.39 11.17
C LEU A 443 3.86 -6.99 10.55
N ASN A 444 4.84 -6.51 9.77
CA ASN A 444 4.84 -5.16 9.20
C ASN A 444 4.17 -5.10 7.82
N ASP A 445 2.86 -5.38 7.77
CA ASP A 445 2.08 -5.57 6.55
C ASP A 445 1.45 -4.28 5.98
N THR A 446 2.22 -3.18 5.97
CA THR A 446 1.72 -1.85 5.55
C THR A 446 1.09 -1.82 4.15
N LEU A 447 1.53 -2.70 3.25
CA LEU A 447 0.95 -2.83 1.91
C LEU A 447 -0.47 -3.42 1.94
N ARG A 448 -0.74 -4.38 2.84
CA ARG A 448 -2.07 -4.94 3.09
C ARG A 448 -3.00 -3.90 3.74
N VAL A 449 -2.50 -3.13 4.71
CA VAL A 449 -3.24 -1.98 5.29
C VAL A 449 -3.61 -0.98 4.19
N ASP A 450 -2.69 -0.64 3.30
CA ASP A 450 -2.94 0.27 2.17
C ASP A 450 -3.89 -0.30 1.11
N PHE A 451 -3.84 -1.60 0.86
CA PHE A 451 -4.80 -2.31 0.02
C PHE A 451 -6.22 -2.14 0.59
N TYR A 452 -6.44 -2.48 1.86
CA TYR A 452 -7.76 -2.39 2.48
C TYR A 452 -8.29 -0.97 2.53
N ARG A 453 -7.44 -0.01 2.95
CA ARG A 453 -7.79 1.41 2.98
C ARG A 453 -8.36 1.90 1.65
N GLN A 454 -7.74 1.51 0.54
CA GLN A 454 -8.18 1.92 -0.80
C GLN A 454 -9.43 1.15 -1.27
N HIS A 455 -9.54 -0.16 -1.03
CA HIS A 455 -10.71 -0.94 -1.45
C HIS A 455 -11.98 -0.52 -0.68
N ILE A 456 -11.88 -0.35 0.64
CA ILE A 456 -12.96 0.14 1.50
C ILE A 456 -13.37 1.57 1.11
N ALA A 457 -12.40 2.42 0.74
CA ALA A 457 -12.65 3.75 0.19
C ALA A 457 -13.49 3.73 -1.09
N TYR A 458 -13.07 2.96 -2.09
CA TYR A 458 -13.81 2.83 -3.36
C TYR A 458 -15.19 2.20 -3.14
N LEU A 459 -15.31 1.20 -2.27
CA LEU A 459 -16.59 0.60 -1.88
C LEU A 459 -17.55 1.63 -1.24
N SER A 460 -17.07 2.50 -0.35
CA SER A 460 -17.87 3.61 0.20
C SER A 460 -18.39 4.54 -0.91
N SER A 461 -17.65 4.76 -1.99
CA SER A 461 -18.17 5.54 -3.14
C SER A 461 -19.21 4.80 -3.97
N ALA A 462 -19.16 3.47 -4.06
CA ALA A 462 -20.22 2.69 -4.69
C ALA A 462 -21.53 2.82 -3.89
N ILE A 463 -21.45 2.70 -2.56
CA ILE A 463 -22.59 2.88 -1.65
C ILE A 463 -23.16 4.30 -1.74
N LYS A 464 -22.32 5.33 -1.72
CA LYS A 464 -22.73 6.72 -1.95
C LYS A 464 -23.34 6.95 -3.35
N GLY A 465 -22.96 6.13 -4.32
CA GLY A 465 -23.56 6.07 -5.66
C GLY A 465 -24.86 5.28 -5.76
N GLY A 466 -25.39 4.77 -4.64
CA GLY A 466 -26.66 4.05 -4.56
C GLY A 466 -26.56 2.52 -4.49
N ALA A 467 -25.35 1.94 -4.42
CA ALA A 467 -25.18 0.50 -4.31
C ALA A 467 -25.64 -0.05 -2.95
N ASN A 468 -26.48 -1.08 -2.97
CA ASN A 468 -27.05 -1.73 -1.78
C ASN A 468 -26.06 -2.72 -1.11
N VAL A 469 -24.85 -2.26 -0.80
CA VAL A 469 -23.85 -3.08 -0.09
C VAL A 469 -24.16 -3.12 1.41
N LYS A 470 -24.20 -4.32 1.99
CA LYS A 470 -24.56 -4.58 3.40
C LYS A 470 -23.37 -4.92 4.27
N GLY A 471 -22.29 -5.46 3.71
CA GLY A 471 -21.10 -5.79 4.49
C GLY A 471 -19.83 -6.00 3.67
N TYR A 472 -18.73 -6.07 4.41
CA TYR A 472 -17.37 -6.27 3.90
C TYR A 472 -16.62 -7.27 4.79
N PHE A 473 -16.09 -8.32 4.17
CA PHE A 473 -15.36 -9.39 4.83
C PHE A 473 -13.94 -9.50 4.26
N ALA A 474 -12.94 -9.23 5.10
CA ALA A 474 -11.53 -9.32 4.75
C ALA A 474 -11.10 -10.79 4.52
N TRP A 475 -10.37 -11.05 3.44
CA TRP A 475 -9.71 -12.33 3.19
C TRP A 475 -8.20 -12.21 3.45
N SER A 476 -7.65 -12.81 4.50
CA SER A 476 -8.23 -13.79 5.42
C SER A 476 -7.91 -13.43 6.87
N LEU A 477 -8.69 -13.97 7.81
CA LEU A 477 -8.47 -13.73 9.23
C LEU A 477 -7.04 -14.09 9.69
N MET A 478 -6.45 -15.14 9.14
CA MET A 478 -5.15 -15.68 9.54
C MET A 478 -4.46 -16.38 8.38
N ASP A 479 -3.16 -16.69 8.56
CA ASP A 479 -2.41 -17.42 7.55
C ASP A 479 -3.01 -18.83 7.43
N ASN A 480 -3.07 -19.32 6.19
CA ASN A 480 -3.90 -20.45 5.83
C ASN A 480 -3.24 -21.22 4.67
N PHE A 481 -3.71 -22.45 4.39
CA PHE A 481 -3.25 -23.21 3.23
C PHE A 481 -3.80 -22.63 1.92
N GLU A 482 -2.96 -21.98 1.11
CA GLU A 482 -3.39 -21.36 -0.15
C GLU A 482 -3.39 -22.34 -1.33
N CYS A 483 -4.57 -22.89 -1.61
CA CYS A 483 -4.86 -23.99 -2.54
C CYS A 483 -4.22 -23.90 -3.94
N SER A 484 -3.98 -22.70 -4.47
CA SER A 484 -3.48 -22.48 -5.84
C SER A 484 -1.97 -22.28 -5.97
N SER A 485 -1.24 -22.01 -4.88
CA SER A 485 0.16 -21.58 -4.98
C SER A 485 1.14 -22.77 -4.96
N LEU A 486 2.06 -22.81 -5.94
CA LEU A 486 3.21 -23.74 -5.99
C LEU A 486 4.34 -23.34 -5.01
N THR A 487 4.14 -22.26 -4.27
CA THR A 487 5.01 -21.74 -3.21
C THR A 487 4.13 -21.39 -2.00
N PRO A 488 4.62 -21.49 -0.75
CA PRO A 488 3.85 -21.06 0.41
C PRO A 488 3.51 -19.55 0.30
N SER A 489 2.22 -19.22 0.38
CA SER A 489 1.73 -17.83 0.36
C SER A 489 0.74 -17.60 1.51
N THR A 490 0.64 -16.35 1.93
CA THR A 490 0.05 -15.95 3.22
C THR A 490 -0.89 -14.76 3.03
N PHE A 491 -2.11 -14.86 3.57
CA PHE A 491 -3.20 -13.89 3.39
C PHE A 491 -3.75 -13.32 4.72
N SER A 492 -3.05 -13.47 5.85
CA SER A 492 -3.53 -12.98 7.15
C SER A 492 -3.70 -11.46 7.31
N ASP A 493 -4.72 -11.12 8.07
CA ASP A 493 -4.82 -9.91 8.87
C ASP A 493 -3.97 -10.00 10.16
N LYS A 494 -2.64 -9.75 10.07
CA LYS A 494 -1.76 -9.92 11.25
C LYS A 494 -1.93 -8.87 12.36
N HIS A 495 -2.51 -7.71 12.05
CA HIS A 495 -2.74 -6.63 13.03
C HIS A 495 -4.08 -5.89 12.89
N ASN A 496 -5.00 -6.39 12.05
CA ASN A 496 -6.12 -5.58 11.53
C ASN A 496 -7.40 -5.53 12.39
N SER A 497 -7.34 -5.88 13.69
CA SER A 497 -8.37 -5.44 14.65
C SER A 497 -8.49 -3.91 14.71
N ASP A 498 -7.38 -3.21 14.42
CA ASP A 498 -7.22 -1.76 14.50
C ASP A 498 -6.98 -1.09 13.12
N VAL A 499 -7.64 -1.57 12.04
CA VAL A 499 -7.68 -0.89 10.71
C VAL A 499 -8.22 0.56 10.77
N LEU A 500 -8.72 0.96 11.94
CA LEU A 500 -9.14 2.32 12.25
C LEU A 500 -8.24 2.99 13.31
N GLU A 501 -6.92 2.74 13.30
CA GLU A 501 -6.01 3.75 13.85
C GLU A 501 -6.23 5.05 13.07
N HIS A 502 -6.76 6.04 13.78
CA HIS A 502 -7.75 6.94 13.21
C HIS A 502 -7.06 8.09 12.45
N VAL A 503 -6.65 7.88 11.20
CA VAL A 503 -6.12 8.96 10.33
C VAL A 503 -7.14 10.11 10.30
N PRO A 504 -6.88 11.26 10.96
CA PRO A 504 -7.96 12.20 11.25
C PRO A 504 -8.41 12.89 9.96
N ALA A 505 -9.68 12.72 9.60
CA ALA A 505 -10.20 13.26 8.34
C ALA A 505 -10.00 14.79 8.26
N VAL A 506 -9.17 15.23 7.31
CA VAL A 506 -9.02 16.63 6.91
C VAL A 506 -9.71 16.78 5.56
N ALA A 507 -10.85 17.47 5.57
CA ALA A 507 -11.68 17.64 4.38
C ALA A 507 -11.16 18.75 3.45
N ASN A 508 -10.72 19.86 4.04
CA ASN A 508 -10.46 21.13 3.34
C ASN A 508 -9.68 22.16 4.19
N ARG A 509 -9.43 23.37 3.66
CA ARG A 509 -8.75 24.48 4.37
C ARG A 509 -9.46 24.89 5.66
N THR A 510 -10.78 24.79 5.72
CA THR A 510 -11.58 25.17 6.91
C THR A 510 -11.30 24.29 8.13
N SER A 511 -10.69 23.11 7.94
CA SER A 511 -10.20 22.25 9.03
C SER A 511 -9.12 22.91 9.89
N PHE A 512 -8.46 23.96 9.41
CA PHE A 512 -7.37 24.68 10.09
C PHE A 512 -7.79 26.10 10.50
N PRO A 513 -7.18 26.69 11.55
CA PRO A 513 -7.47 28.07 11.98
C PRO A 513 -7.42 29.08 10.82
N ALA A 514 -8.26 30.11 10.85
CA ALA A 514 -8.27 31.14 9.80
C ALA A 514 -6.89 31.84 9.64
N SER A 515 -6.13 31.97 10.73
CA SER A 515 -4.77 32.52 10.74
C SER A 515 -3.66 31.54 10.30
N PHE A 516 -3.99 30.27 10.02
CA PHE A 516 -3.00 29.26 9.66
C PHE A 516 -2.44 29.51 8.26
N LEU A 517 -1.12 29.56 8.16
CA LEU A 517 -0.39 29.88 6.93
C LEU A 517 -0.20 28.63 6.08
N PHE A 518 -0.55 28.70 4.80
CA PHE A 518 -0.19 27.69 3.81
C PHE A 518 0.75 28.31 2.79
N GLY A 519 1.86 27.63 2.55
CA GLY A 519 2.89 28.09 1.64
C GLY A 519 3.61 26.94 0.95
N THR A 520 4.68 27.33 0.27
CA THR A 520 5.59 26.44 -0.44
C THR A 520 6.99 27.00 -0.23
N ALA A 521 7.98 26.12 -0.15
CA ALA A 521 9.34 26.50 0.16
C ALA A 521 10.25 26.35 -1.07
N SER A 522 11.28 27.19 -1.09
CA SER A 522 12.28 27.27 -2.16
C SER A 522 13.63 27.72 -1.60
N SER A 523 14.73 27.37 -2.28
CA SER A 523 16.08 27.84 -1.93
C SER A 523 16.69 28.55 -3.14
N ALA A 524 17.23 29.76 -2.94
CA ALA A 524 17.75 30.59 -4.02
C ALA A 524 18.86 29.86 -4.81
N TYR A 525 19.84 29.24 -4.12
CA TYR A 525 20.93 28.50 -4.77
C TYR A 525 20.44 27.31 -5.62
N GLN A 526 19.30 26.70 -5.26
CA GLN A 526 18.76 25.52 -5.96
C GLN A 526 17.89 25.88 -7.20
N TYR A 527 17.68 27.18 -7.48
CA TYR A 527 16.87 27.68 -8.60
C TYR A 527 17.51 28.83 -9.40
N GLU A 528 18.26 29.70 -8.75
CA GLU A 528 18.92 30.86 -9.36
C GLU A 528 20.31 30.48 -9.87
N GLY A 529 20.35 29.90 -11.07
CA GLY A 529 21.55 29.98 -11.90
C GLY A 529 21.91 31.45 -12.23
N ALA A 530 23.05 31.62 -12.92
CA ALA A 530 23.63 32.92 -13.31
C ALA A 530 24.44 33.67 -12.21
N ALA A 531 25.26 32.94 -11.45
CA ALA A 531 26.26 33.54 -10.54
C ALA A 531 27.31 34.46 -11.22
N ALA A 532 27.36 34.48 -12.56
CA ALA A 532 28.30 35.27 -13.36
C ALA A 532 27.63 36.42 -14.16
N GLU A 533 26.33 36.70 -13.96
CA GLU A 533 25.59 37.67 -14.78
C GLU A 533 24.94 38.81 -13.98
N GLY A 534 24.98 40.01 -14.56
CA GLY A 534 24.03 41.11 -14.36
C GLY A 534 23.82 41.62 -12.93
N GLY A 535 24.44 42.75 -12.58
CA GLY A 535 24.18 43.47 -11.31
C GLY A 535 22.67 43.66 -11.06
N LYS A 536 22.12 42.84 -10.15
CA LYS A 536 20.70 42.44 -10.20
C LYS A 536 19.76 43.60 -9.83
N GLY A 537 18.81 43.87 -10.72
CA GLY A 537 17.59 44.63 -10.43
C GLY A 537 16.46 43.73 -9.88
N PRO A 538 15.21 44.23 -9.80
CA PRO A 538 14.08 43.50 -9.22
C PRO A 538 13.85 42.12 -9.86
N SER A 539 13.64 41.11 -9.03
CA SER A 539 13.42 39.73 -9.45
C SER A 539 11.98 39.49 -9.92
N MET A 540 11.73 38.32 -10.53
CA MET A 540 10.35 37.87 -10.77
C MET A 540 9.54 37.75 -9.47
N TRP A 541 10.18 37.47 -8.33
CA TRP A 541 9.52 37.38 -7.03
C TRP A 541 9.08 38.75 -6.51
N ASP A 542 9.88 39.80 -6.72
CA ASP A 542 9.48 41.18 -6.41
C ASP A 542 8.28 41.62 -7.26
N ALA A 543 8.28 41.29 -8.55
CA ALA A 543 7.17 41.59 -9.47
C ALA A 543 5.92 40.73 -9.24
N TYR A 544 6.06 39.54 -8.64
CA TYR A 544 4.95 38.64 -8.33
C TYR A 544 4.30 38.98 -6.99
N THR A 545 5.09 39.17 -5.93
CA THR A 545 4.58 39.53 -4.59
C THR A 545 3.90 40.91 -4.60
N SER A 546 4.42 41.89 -5.34
CA SER A 546 3.77 43.20 -5.53
C SER A 546 2.45 43.14 -6.30
N LYS A 547 2.21 42.10 -7.12
CA LYS A 547 0.94 41.87 -7.83
C LYS A 547 -0.07 41.04 -7.04
N TYR A 548 0.37 40.27 -6.05
CA TYR A 548 -0.47 39.37 -5.26
C TYR A 548 -0.33 39.65 -3.76
N PRO A 549 -0.98 40.72 -3.23
CA PRO A 549 -0.78 41.22 -1.86
C PRO A 549 -1.21 40.26 -0.73
N GLY A 550 -1.74 39.08 -1.06
CA GLY A 550 -2.05 38.01 -0.10
C GLY A 550 -0.87 37.10 0.22
N ILE A 551 0.27 37.21 -0.48
CA ILE A 551 1.45 36.34 -0.27
C ILE A 551 2.43 37.04 0.67
N LYS A 552 2.75 36.40 1.80
CA LYS A 552 3.74 36.87 2.77
C LYS A 552 5.08 36.17 2.58
N PRO A 553 6.19 36.88 2.36
CA PRO A 553 7.50 36.24 2.27
C PRO A 553 7.99 35.74 3.63
N PHE A 554 8.55 34.53 3.64
CA PHE A 554 9.39 33.97 4.71
C PHE A 554 10.81 33.91 4.15
N VAL A 555 11.72 34.72 4.66
CA VAL A 555 13.07 34.86 4.10
C VAL A 555 14.09 34.16 4.98
N THR A 556 14.86 33.27 4.37
CA THR A 556 16.00 32.60 5.01
C THR A 556 17.29 33.34 4.65
N LEU A 557 18.06 33.76 5.67
CA LEU A 557 19.33 34.45 5.49
C LEU A 557 20.48 33.52 5.07
N PHE A 558 20.47 32.26 5.51
CA PHE A 558 21.53 31.29 5.20
C PHE A 558 21.01 29.89 4.90
N HIS A 559 21.52 29.30 3.80
CA HIS A 559 21.22 27.93 3.37
C HIS A 559 22.49 27.27 2.82
N TRP A 560 23.32 26.75 3.73
CA TRP A 560 24.48 25.87 3.47
C TRP A 560 25.63 26.43 2.60
N ASP A 561 25.55 27.68 2.17
CA ASP A 561 26.58 28.35 1.35
C ASP A 561 27.23 29.51 2.11
N THR A 562 28.56 29.53 2.15
CA THR A 562 29.38 30.51 2.87
C THR A 562 30.31 31.20 1.87
N PRO A 563 30.42 32.53 1.85
CA PRO A 563 31.30 33.22 0.91
C PRO A 563 32.75 32.72 1.01
N GLN A 564 33.31 32.24 -0.10
CA GLN A 564 34.64 31.62 -0.16
C GLN A 564 35.76 32.51 0.42
N ALA A 565 35.60 33.84 0.38
CA ALA A 565 36.53 34.78 1.00
C ALA A 565 36.67 34.56 2.53
N LEU A 566 35.57 34.27 3.24
CA LEU A 566 35.57 34.03 4.69
C LEU A 566 36.16 32.67 5.05
N GLU A 567 35.91 31.66 4.20
CA GLU A 567 36.57 30.35 4.31
C GLU A 567 38.09 30.48 4.10
N ASN A 568 38.52 31.27 3.11
CA ASN A 568 39.93 31.51 2.82
C ASN A 568 40.66 32.37 3.89
N GLU A 569 39.97 33.35 4.49
CA GLU A 569 40.60 34.26 5.47
C GLU A 569 40.73 33.61 6.87
N TYR A 570 39.72 32.85 7.29
CA TYR A 570 39.65 32.35 8.67
C TYR A 570 38.89 31.02 8.85
N GLU A 571 38.75 30.21 7.80
CA GLU A 571 38.03 28.92 7.82
C GLU A 571 36.53 29.04 8.18
N GLY A 572 35.90 30.16 7.78
CA GLY A 572 34.46 30.33 7.79
C GLY A 572 33.85 30.11 9.18
N PHE A 573 32.94 29.15 9.31
CA PHE A 573 32.24 28.87 10.57
C PHE A 573 33.08 28.18 11.65
N LEU A 574 34.35 27.82 11.40
CA LEU A 574 35.27 27.38 12.44
C LEU A 574 35.74 28.54 13.33
N SER A 575 35.75 29.77 12.79
CA SER A 575 36.19 30.97 13.51
C SER A 575 35.01 31.76 14.07
N TYR A 576 35.14 32.20 15.33
CA TYR A 576 34.18 33.11 15.97
C TYR A 576 34.03 34.45 15.21
N LYS A 577 35.00 34.85 14.37
CA LYS A 577 34.90 36.06 13.53
C LYS A 577 33.61 36.09 12.69
N VAL A 578 33.19 34.93 12.17
CA VAL A 578 31.99 34.78 11.32
C VAL A 578 30.73 35.32 11.98
N VAL A 579 30.64 35.28 13.32
CA VAL A 579 29.49 35.77 14.09
C VAL A 579 29.28 37.25 13.82
N LYS A 580 30.36 38.03 13.76
CA LYS A 580 30.30 39.47 13.49
C LYS A 580 29.89 39.74 12.04
N ASP A 581 30.48 39.01 11.09
CA ASP A 581 30.25 39.25 9.66
C ASP A 581 28.85 38.80 9.23
N PHE A 582 28.32 37.71 9.82
CA PHE A 582 26.93 37.29 9.64
C PHE A 582 25.93 38.29 10.23
N VAL A 583 26.22 38.88 11.39
CA VAL A 583 25.38 39.93 11.99
C VAL A 583 25.40 41.19 11.12
N ALA A 584 26.55 41.58 10.56
CA ALA A 584 26.65 42.70 9.64
C ALA A 584 25.89 42.46 8.33
N TYR A 585 25.98 41.25 7.77
CA TYR A 585 25.18 40.84 6.62
C TYR A 585 23.66 40.90 6.91
N ALA A 586 23.24 40.36 8.06
CA ALA A 586 21.85 40.41 8.47
C ALA A 586 21.35 41.86 8.67
N ASP A 587 22.19 42.76 9.21
CA ASP A 587 21.86 44.19 9.36
C ASP A 587 21.47 44.83 8.02
N VAL A 588 22.27 44.58 6.98
CA VAL A 588 22.01 45.05 5.61
C VAL A 588 20.72 44.45 5.03
N CYS A 589 20.46 43.16 5.27
CA CYS A 589 19.21 42.53 4.84
C CYS A 589 17.97 43.13 5.53
N PHE A 590 18.04 43.38 6.84
CA PHE A 590 16.95 44.01 7.58
C PHE A 590 16.72 45.46 7.15
N GLU A 591 17.77 46.21 6.85
CA GLU A 591 17.68 47.60 6.37
C GLU A 591 16.99 47.69 5.00
N HIS A 592 17.33 46.81 4.05
CA HIS A 592 16.83 46.90 2.67
C HIS A 592 15.52 46.14 2.37
N PHE A 593 15.19 45.12 3.17
CA PHE A 593 14.01 44.26 2.91
C PHE A 593 13.06 44.13 4.10
N GLY A 594 13.40 44.64 5.28
CA GLY A 594 12.53 44.58 6.45
C GLY A 594 11.31 45.49 6.39
N ASP A 595 11.18 46.31 5.35
CA ASP A 595 9.96 47.04 4.99
C ASP A 595 8.82 46.11 4.51
N ARG A 596 9.18 44.97 3.89
CA ARG A 596 8.25 44.03 3.25
C ARG A 596 8.34 42.60 3.79
N VAL A 597 9.40 42.25 4.54
CA VAL A 597 9.61 40.91 5.12
C VAL A 597 9.22 40.90 6.59
N GLN A 598 8.16 40.15 6.90
CA GLN A 598 7.61 40.00 8.27
C GLN A 598 8.09 38.74 9.00
N HIS A 599 8.68 37.76 8.31
CA HIS A 599 9.16 36.53 8.95
C HIS A 599 10.55 36.20 8.44
N TRP A 600 11.50 36.13 9.37
CA TRP A 600 12.92 35.96 9.11
C TRP A 600 13.43 34.66 9.72
N VAL A 601 14.12 33.85 8.93
CA VAL A 601 14.80 32.63 9.35
C VAL A 601 16.30 32.86 9.24
N THR A 602 17.06 32.74 10.33
CA THR A 602 18.52 32.97 10.22
C THR A 602 19.22 31.84 9.47
N PHE A 603 18.96 30.59 9.86
CA PHE A 603 19.61 29.40 9.30
C PHE A 603 18.56 28.35 8.93
N ASN A 604 18.70 27.77 7.74
CA ASN A 604 18.01 26.55 7.36
C ASN A 604 18.92 25.33 7.56
N GLU A 605 18.43 24.36 8.33
CA GLU A 605 19.08 23.08 8.63
C GLU A 605 20.55 23.19 9.07
N PRO A 606 20.86 23.96 10.14
CA PRO A 606 22.24 24.21 10.56
C PRO A 606 22.99 22.95 11.03
N ILE A 607 22.26 21.92 11.50
CA ILE A 607 22.83 20.61 11.81
C ILE A 607 23.30 19.88 10.55
N SER A 608 22.51 19.89 9.46
CA SER A 608 22.90 19.30 8.18
C SER A 608 24.16 19.95 7.64
N TYR A 609 24.27 21.28 7.73
CA TYR A 609 25.51 22.00 7.38
C TYR A 609 26.68 21.56 8.26
N SER A 610 26.54 21.64 9.59
CA SER A 610 27.60 21.26 10.55
C SER A 610 28.11 19.83 10.33
N SER A 611 27.20 18.88 10.07
CA SER A 611 27.53 17.46 9.89
C SER A 611 28.03 17.12 8.49
N TYR A 612 27.38 17.59 7.42
CA TYR A 612 27.76 17.21 6.05
C TYR A 612 28.95 18.00 5.51
N ALA A 613 29.13 19.26 5.94
CA ALA A 613 30.18 20.14 5.43
C ALA A 613 31.52 20.04 6.20
N TYR A 614 31.46 19.80 7.52
CA TYR A 614 32.63 19.73 8.41
C TYR A 614 32.77 18.38 9.15
N GLY A 615 31.79 17.48 9.04
CA GLY A 615 31.83 16.14 9.65
C GLY A 615 32.08 15.02 8.65
N MET A 616 31.38 15.04 7.51
CA MET A 616 31.41 13.99 6.48
C MET A 616 32.11 14.42 5.18
N GLY A 617 32.42 15.72 5.02
CA GLY A 617 32.94 16.31 3.78
C GLY A 617 32.15 15.96 2.52
N MET A 618 30.83 15.78 2.64
CA MET A 618 29.95 15.51 1.50
C MET A 618 29.51 16.80 0.78
N MET A 619 29.68 17.94 1.43
CA MET A 619 29.19 19.26 1.03
C MET A 619 30.29 20.30 1.26
N ALA A 620 30.30 21.42 0.54
CA ALA A 620 31.32 22.47 0.69
C ALA A 620 31.36 23.02 2.14
N PRO A 621 32.55 23.24 2.75
CA PRO A 621 33.89 23.21 2.13
C PRO A 621 34.55 21.82 2.02
N GLY A 622 33.84 20.73 2.32
CA GLY A 622 34.33 19.36 2.13
C GLY A 622 35.21 18.85 3.27
N ARG A 623 35.14 19.47 4.46
CA ARG A 623 36.02 19.18 5.58
C ARG A 623 35.58 17.92 6.33
N CYS A 624 36.56 17.07 6.60
CA CYS A 624 36.44 15.85 7.40
C CYS A 624 37.82 15.21 7.63
N SER A 625 37.86 14.26 8.56
CA SER A 625 39.05 13.45 8.81
C SER A 625 39.30 12.42 7.70
N PRO A 626 40.55 12.10 7.33
CA PRO A 626 40.86 11.31 6.13
C PRO A 626 40.24 9.90 6.06
N TRP A 627 39.87 9.31 7.19
CA TRP A 627 39.19 8.00 7.26
C TRP A 627 37.68 8.07 7.00
N MET A 628 37.09 9.26 6.95
CA MET A 628 35.64 9.47 6.80
C MET A 628 35.20 9.47 5.33
N ASN A 629 36.01 10.06 4.44
CA ASN A 629 35.72 10.20 3.02
C ASN A 629 37.04 10.41 2.24
N LEU A 630 37.20 9.75 1.10
CA LEU A 630 38.41 9.90 0.26
C LEU A 630 38.57 11.31 -0.33
N ASN A 631 37.48 12.08 -0.40
CA ASN A 631 37.45 13.44 -0.93
C ASN A 631 37.53 14.54 0.16
N CYS A 632 37.89 14.21 1.41
CA CYS A 632 38.05 15.23 2.46
C CYS A 632 39.10 16.29 2.06
N THR A 633 38.75 17.57 2.19
CA THR A 633 39.68 18.70 1.98
C THR A 633 40.62 18.96 3.16
N GLY A 634 40.40 18.25 4.29
CA GLY A 634 41.10 18.38 5.56
C GLY A 634 40.12 18.49 6.74
N GLY A 635 40.61 18.37 7.98
CA GLY A 635 39.85 18.68 9.19
C GLY A 635 39.58 17.52 10.17
N ASP A 636 38.86 17.83 11.25
CA ASP A 636 38.53 16.91 12.35
C ASP A 636 37.02 16.64 12.49
N SER A 637 36.56 15.50 11.96
CA SER A 637 35.19 15.00 12.04
C SER A 637 34.66 14.80 13.47
N ALA A 638 35.55 14.69 14.47
CA ALA A 638 35.19 14.57 15.88
C ALA A 638 34.97 15.92 16.58
N THR A 639 35.52 17.02 16.06
CA THR A 639 35.53 18.32 16.78
C THR A 639 34.96 19.48 15.96
N GLU A 640 35.31 19.60 14.68
CA GLU A 640 34.91 20.74 13.83
C GLU A 640 33.39 20.96 13.76
N PRO A 641 32.54 19.92 13.60
CA PRO A 641 31.09 20.09 13.61
C PRO A 641 30.53 20.74 14.88
N TYR A 642 31.16 20.51 16.04
CA TYR A 642 30.73 21.11 17.30
C TYR A 642 31.15 22.58 17.42
N ILE A 643 32.29 22.97 16.83
CA ILE A 643 32.74 24.37 16.73
C ILE A 643 31.82 25.15 15.79
N VAL A 644 31.53 24.58 14.61
CA VAL A 644 30.62 25.17 13.61
C VAL A 644 29.21 25.35 14.18
N ALA A 645 28.63 24.32 14.80
CA ALA A 645 27.33 24.41 15.45
C ALA A 645 27.30 25.46 16.58
N HIS A 646 28.39 25.62 17.33
CA HIS A 646 28.52 26.65 18.35
C HIS A 646 28.50 28.06 17.76
N ASN A 647 29.32 28.32 16.74
CA ASN A 647 29.37 29.63 16.08
C ASN A 647 28.05 29.97 15.36
N LEU A 648 27.37 28.99 14.75
CA LEU A 648 26.03 29.16 14.18
C LEU A 648 24.99 29.57 15.23
N LEU A 649 25.00 28.94 16.41
CA LEU A 649 24.12 29.30 17.52
C LEU A 649 24.37 30.73 18.01
N LEU A 650 25.64 31.14 18.14
CA LEU A 650 26.00 32.49 18.55
C LEU A 650 25.63 33.54 17.49
N ALA A 651 25.88 33.24 16.21
CA ALA A 651 25.46 34.08 15.09
C ALA A 651 23.93 34.26 15.04
N HIS A 652 23.16 33.20 15.26
CA HIS A 652 21.69 33.27 15.33
C HIS A 652 21.24 34.21 16.45
N ALA A 653 21.73 33.99 17.68
CA ALA A 653 21.30 34.75 18.84
C ALA A 653 21.76 36.22 18.78
N ALA A 654 22.94 36.50 18.23
CA ALA A 654 23.43 37.85 18.00
C ALA A 654 22.59 38.58 16.92
N THR A 655 22.22 37.90 15.82
CA THR A 655 21.35 38.46 14.78
C THR A 655 19.93 38.73 15.29
N VAL A 656 19.38 37.84 16.12
CA VAL A 656 18.07 38.05 16.77
C VAL A 656 18.12 39.21 17.75
N LYS A 657 19.21 39.35 18.51
CA LYS A 657 19.45 40.50 19.38
C LYS A 657 19.48 41.80 18.58
N LEU A 658 20.24 41.84 17.48
CA LEU A 658 20.28 42.99 16.56
C LEU A 658 18.88 43.37 16.06
N TYR A 659 18.09 42.38 15.59
CA TYR A 659 16.73 42.64 15.12
C TYR A 659 15.84 43.23 16.22
N ARG A 660 15.88 42.63 17.42
CA ARG A 660 15.11 43.06 18.60
C ARG A 660 15.49 44.48 19.06
N GLU A 661 16.76 44.85 18.98
CA GLU A 661 17.26 46.17 19.42
C GLU A 661 17.10 47.28 18.36
N LYS A 662 17.32 46.98 17.07
CA LYS A 662 17.36 47.99 15.98
C LYS A 662 16.07 48.09 15.14
N TYR A 663 15.35 46.98 14.93
CA TYR A 663 14.30 46.88 13.90
C TYR A 663 12.90 46.49 14.41
N GLN A 664 12.79 45.80 15.54
CA GLN A 664 11.51 45.27 16.04
C GLN A 664 10.43 46.34 16.21
N ALA A 665 10.80 47.52 16.69
CA ALA A 665 9.86 48.62 16.93
C ALA A 665 9.25 49.21 15.65
N THR A 666 10.01 49.21 14.54
CA THR A 666 9.62 49.80 13.26
C THR A 666 9.00 48.77 12.31
N GLN A 667 9.63 47.60 12.19
CA GLN A 667 9.27 46.56 11.21
C GLN A 667 8.27 45.53 11.76
N LYS A 668 8.30 45.27 13.08
CA LYS A 668 7.38 44.34 13.77
C LYS A 668 7.36 42.91 13.21
N GLY A 669 8.45 42.46 12.58
CA GLY A 669 8.59 41.08 12.11
C GLY A 669 8.86 40.09 13.23
N GLU A 670 8.79 38.81 12.90
CA GLU A 670 9.15 37.68 13.77
C GLU A 670 10.45 37.03 13.29
N MET A 671 11.31 36.64 14.23
CA MET A 671 12.58 35.97 13.99
C MET A 671 12.52 34.49 14.38
N GLY A 672 13.14 33.62 13.59
CA GLY A 672 13.19 32.19 13.86
C GLY A 672 14.38 31.48 13.22
N ILE A 673 14.35 30.16 13.33
CA ILE A 673 15.36 29.23 12.80
C ILE A 673 14.64 27.97 12.31
N ALA A 674 15.12 27.37 11.21
CA ALA A 674 14.51 26.18 10.62
C ALA A 674 15.43 24.97 10.81
N HIS A 675 14.97 23.96 11.54
CA HIS A 675 15.71 22.74 11.81
C HIS A 675 15.18 21.58 10.99
N VAL A 676 16.08 20.76 10.43
CA VAL A 676 15.68 19.41 10.03
C VAL A 676 15.30 18.64 11.28
N SER A 677 14.11 18.05 11.27
CA SER A 677 13.58 17.25 12.36
C SER A 677 13.15 15.93 11.76
N GLN A 678 13.92 14.88 12.04
CA GLN A 678 13.57 13.51 11.66
C GLN A 678 13.13 12.82 12.95
N TRP A 679 12.01 12.13 12.95
CA TRP A 679 11.51 11.53 14.19
C TRP A 679 12.15 10.15 14.41
N GLY A 680 12.52 9.86 15.67
CA GLY A 680 13.06 8.56 16.06
C GLY A 680 12.01 7.73 16.79
N ILE A 681 11.76 6.51 16.31
CA ILE A 681 10.97 5.49 17.02
C ILE A 681 11.95 4.40 17.51
N PRO A 682 11.84 3.86 18.74
CA PRO A 682 12.68 2.75 19.18
C PRO A 682 12.55 1.53 18.25
N LEU A 683 13.67 0.90 17.86
CA LEU A 683 13.63 -0.30 17.02
C LEU A 683 12.96 -1.49 17.75
N SER A 684 13.14 -1.56 19.07
CA SER A 684 12.47 -2.51 19.97
C SER A 684 11.99 -1.81 21.24
N ASP A 685 11.11 -2.46 22.01
CA ASP A 685 10.70 -1.99 23.34
C ASP A 685 11.82 -2.17 24.42
N SER A 686 13.04 -2.51 24.00
CA SER A 686 14.15 -2.63 24.94
C SER A 686 14.44 -1.28 25.62
N LYS A 687 14.73 -1.33 26.92
CA LYS A 687 15.17 -0.14 27.69
C LYS A 687 16.44 0.52 27.12
N GLN A 688 17.18 -0.19 26.26
CA GLN A 688 18.37 0.32 25.58
C GLN A 688 17.98 1.15 24.35
N ASP A 689 17.10 0.64 23.49
CA ASP A 689 16.62 1.37 22.31
C ASP A 689 15.81 2.60 22.70
N HIS A 690 14.93 2.52 23.70
CA HIS A 690 14.26 3.70 24.27
C HIS A 690 15.22 4.79 24.75
N LYS A 691 16.38 4.40 25.32
CA LYS A 691 17.44 5.34 25.71
C LYS A 691 18.21 5.86 24.49
N ALA A 692 18.43 5.01 23.49
CA ALA A 692 19.10 5.37 22.25
C ALA A 692 18.28 6.36 21.42
N THR A 693 16.97 6.16 21.30
CA THR A 693 16.03 7.09 20.66
C THR A 693 16.09 8.48 21.30
N ARG A 694 15.99 8.57 22.63
CA ARG A 694 16.10 9.86 23.35
C ARG A 694 17.44 10.55 23.07
N ARG A 695 18.56 9.81 23.14
CA ARG A 695 19.89 10.36 22.76
C ARG A 695 19.96 10.77 21.29
N GLY A 696 19.34 10.01 20.38
CA GLY A 696 19.25 10.36 18.96
C GLY A 696 18.56 11.70 18.77
N MET A 697 17.42 11.92 19.45
CA MET A 697 16.72 13.21 19.45
C MET A 697 17.53 14.34 20.10
N ASP A 698 18.26 14.07 21.18
CA ASP A 698 19.18 15.04 21.80
C ASP A 698 20.24 15.51 20.80
N PHE A 699 20.86 14.59 20.04
CA PHE A 699 21.88 14.93 19.04
C PHE A 699 21.32 15.50 17.73
N MET A 700 20.03 15.26 17.43
CA MET A 700 19.40 15.74 16.18
C MET A 700 18.68 17.07 16.34
N LEU A 701 17.72 17.16 17.27
CA LEU A 701 16.92 18.36 17.51
C LEU A 701 17.46 19.14 18.71
N GLY A 702 17.80 18.44 19.80
CA GLY A 702 18.28 19.04 21.04
C GLY A 702 19.60 19.82 20.88
N TRP A 703 20.48 19.41 19.96
CA TRP A 703 21.80 20.03 19.75
C TRP A 703 21.70 21.54 19.50
N PHE A 704 20.67 21.97 18.77
CA PHE A 704 20.38 23.40 18.59
C PHE A 704 19.23 23.88 19.47
N MET A 705 18.16 23.09 19.66
CA MET A 705 16.99 23.56 20.41
C MET A 705 17.20 23.70 21.92
N ASP A 706 18.00 22.85 22.57
CA ASP A 706 18.27 22.98 24.01
C ASP A 706 19.09 24.25 24.33
N PRO A 707 20.14 24.62 23.56
CA PRO A 707 20.80 25.92 23.70
C PRO A 707 19.83 27.10 23.57
N LEU A 708 18.93 27.08 22.58
CA LEU A 708 17.98 28.17 22.36
C LEU A 708 16.87 28.22 23.42
N ALA A 709 16.42 27.08 23.94
CA ALA A 709 15.40 27.02 24.98
C ALA A 709 15.94 27.26 26.40
N THR A 710 17.15 26.78 26.69
CA THR A 710 17.69 26.69 28.07
C THR A 710 18.98 27.47 28.29
N GLY A 711 19.69 27.86 27.23
CA GLY A 711 21.02 28.46 27.28
C GLY A 711 22.18 27.45 27.34
N ASN A 712 21.94 26.14 27.14
CA ASN A 712 22.98 25.11 27.24
C ASN A 712 22.66 23.86 26.39
N TYR A 713 23.69 23.10 25.97
CA TYR A 713 23.53 21.86 25.19
C TYR A 713 22.87 20.72 25.99
N PRO A 714 22.26 19.70 25.34
CA PRO A 714 21.64 18.56 26.02
C PRO A 714 22.57 17.84 27.00
N ARG A 715 22.02 17.33 28.11
CA ARG A 715 22.81 16.66 29.16
C ARG A 715 23.58 15.44 28.66
N SER A 716 22.98 14.67 27.76
CA SER A 716 23.57 13.49 27.12
C SER A 716 24.76 13.86 26.23
N MET A 717 24.62 14.86 25.36
CA MET A 717 25.69 15.39 24.53
C MET A 717 26.89 15.84 25.36
N ARG A 718 26.67 16.65 26.40
CA ARG A 718 27.75 17.10 27.31
C ARG A 718 28.47 15.94 27.99
N ALA A 719 27.77 14.85 28.30
CA ALA A 719 28.34 13.68 28.94
C ALA A 719 29.11 12.77 27.97
N ILE A 720 28.70 12.68 26.70
CA ILE A 720 29.31 11.78 25.69
C ILE A 720 30.45 12.48 24.93
N VAL A 721 30.21 13.70 24.46
CA VAL A 721 31.16 14.48 23.64
C VAL A 721 32.27 15.09 24.52
N GLY A 722 31.94 15.43 25.77
CA GLY A 722 32.91 15.87 26.77
C GLY A 722 33.63 17.16 26.37
N LYS A 723 34.97 17.12 26.35
CA LYS A 723 35.81 18.29 26.06
C LYS A 723 35.76 18.78 24.60
N ARG A 724 35.28 17.96 23.65
CA ARG A 724 35.13 18.34 22.24
C ARG A 724 33.95 19.28 21.99
N LEU A 725 32.98 19.33 22.93
CA LEU A 725 31.84 20.23 22.86
C LEU A 725 32.22 21.58 23.48
N PRO A 726 32.16 22.70 22.72
CA PRO A 726 32.43 24.03 23.26
C PRO A 726 31.48 24.38 24.42
N LYS A 727 31.86 25.36 25.24
CA LYS A 727 31.07 25.83 26.38
C LYS A 727 30.68 27.29 26.16
N PHE A 728 29.40 27.59 26.29
CA PHE A 728 28.93 28.96 26.38
C PHE A 728 29.41 29.60 27.70
N SER A 729 29.89 30.84 27.60
CA SER A 729 29.97 31.78 28.71
C SER A 729 28.58 32.08 29.29
N LYS A 730 28.53 32.79 30.43
CA LYS A 730 27.25 33.17 31.06
C LYS A 730 26.48 34.16 30.16
N GLU A 731 27.22 35.01 29.47
CA GLU A 731 26.76 36.07 28.60
C GLU A 731 26.15 35.48 27.32
N GLU A 732 26.85 34.54 26.67
CA GLU A 732 26.35 33.79 25.51
C GLU A 732 25.14 32.92 25.88
N SER A 733 25.20 32.20 27.00
CA SER A 733 24.08 31.39 27.52
C SER A 733 22.82 32.23 27.75
N LYS A 734 22.99 33.46 28.27
CA LYS A 734 21.89 34.44 28.42
C LYS A 734 21.38 34.98 27.08
N MET A 735 22.27 35.18 26.10
CA MET A 735 21.91 35.67 24.76
C MET A 735 21.12 34.64 23.94
N LEU A 736 21.48 33.36 24.03
CA LEU A 736 20.82 32.24 23.35
C LEU A 736 19.40 31.97 23.88
N LYS A 737 19.21 32.08 25.19
CA LYS A 737 17.98 31.64 25.84
C LYS A 737 16.78 32.49 25.43
N GLY A 738 15.90 31.91 24.63
CA GLY A 738 14.71 32.57 24.07
C GLY A 738 15.02 33.47 22.88
N SER A 739 16.11 33.24 22.14
CA SER A 739 16.49 34.02 20.95
C SER A 739 15.66 33.66 19.70
N PHE A 740 14.38 33.34 19.84
CA PHE A 740 13.47 33.10 18.72
C PHE A 740 12.04 33.47 19.10
N ASP A 741 11.22 33.77 18.09
CA ASP A 741 9.78 34.02 18.19
C ASP A 741 8.98 32.83 17.62
N PHE A 742 9.54 32.12 16.62
CA PHE A 742 9.03 30.86 16.09
C PHE A 742 10.15 29.85 15.78
N VAL A 743 9.77 28.59 15.58
CA VAL A 743 10.65 27.50 15.17
C VAL A 743 10.09 26.86 13.90
N GLY A 744 10.91 26.75 12.85
CA GLY A 744 10.61 25.96 11.66
C GLY A 744 11.08 24.52 11.82
N LEU A 745 10.27 23.55 11.39
CA LEU A 745 10.61 22.13 11.39
C LEU A 745 10.51 21.58 9.97
N ASN A 746 11.65 21.28 9.37
CA ASN A 746 11.75 20.59 8.09
C ASN A 746 11.65 19.09 8.36
N TYR A 747 10.41 18.57 8.29
CA TYR A 747 10.08 17.18 8.58
C TYR A 747 9.81 16.42 7.29
N TYR A 748 10.56 15.33 7.08
CA TYR A 748 10.50 14.55 5.84
C TYR A 748 10.17 13.06 6.06
N THR A 749 10.62 12.46 7.18
CA THR A 749 10.46 11.03 7.45
C THR A 749 10.78 10.69 8.92
N THR A 750 10.50 9.44 9.30
CA THR A 750 10.78 8.81 10.60
C THR A 750 11.78 7.67 10.43
N PHE A 751 12.59 7.39 11.45
CA PHE A 751 13.51 6.25 11.48
C PHE A 751 13.31 5.38 12.72
N TYR A 752 13.51 4.08 12.54
CA TYR A 752 13.73 3.18 13.67
C TYR A 752 15.15 3.36 14.21
N VAL A 753 15.28 3.48 15.53
CA VAL A 753 16.52 3.79 16.24
C VAL A 753 16.87 2.68 17.21
N SER A 754 18.03 2.05 17.04
CA SER A 754 18.58 1.09 17.99
C SER A 754 19.89 1.54 18.63
N ASN A 755 20.20 0.97 19.79
CA ASN A 755 21.43 1.29 20.52
C ASN A 755 22.67 0.68 19.85
N ALA A 756 23.57 1.53 19.36
CA ALA A 756 24.86 1.12 18.83
C ALA A 756 25.94 1.03 19.94
N PRO A 757 26.98 0.20 19.78
CA PRO A 757 28.16 0.24 20.64
C PRO A 757 28.91 1.58 20.52
N PRO A 758 29.82 1.92 21.46
CA PRO A 758 30.71 3.05 21.31
C PRO A 758 31.55 2.92 20.03
N SER A 759 31.74 4.02 19.29
CA SER A 759 32.66 4.04 18.16
C SER A 759 34.10 3.79 18.61
N ASN A 760 34.91 3.19 17.71
CA ASN A 760 36.34 3.00 17.94
C ASN A 760 37.00 4.38 18.19
N PRO A 761 37.74 4.58 19.29
CA PRO A 761 38.39 5.87 19.57
C PRO A 761 39.32 6.38 18.46
N LEU A 762 39.89 5.48 17.64
CA LEU A 762 40.72 5.81 16.47
C LEU A 762 39.92 6.40 15.30
N PHE A 763 38.60 6.22 15.29
CA PHE A 763 37.67 6.66 14.25
C PHE A 763 36.50 7.46 14.84
N SER A 764 36.79 8.31 15.83
CA SER A 764 35.81 9.18 16.45
C SER A 764 35.19 10.13 15.41
N SER A 765 33.87 10.30 15.46
CA SER A 765 33.13 11.23 14.60
C SER A 765 31.86 11.71 15.29
N SER A 766 31.52 12.99 15.11
CA SER A 766 30.26 13.60 15.56
C SER A 766 29.02 12.81 15.12
N THR A 767 29.03 12.23 13.91
CA THR A 767 27.93 11.40 13.39
C THR A 767 27.73 10.07 14.13
N THR A 768 28.73 9.64 14.92
CA THR A 768 28.67 8.40 15.72
C THR A 768 28.46 8.65 17.22
N ASP A 769 28.62 9.89 17.69
CA ASP A 769 28.56 10.23 19.13
C ASP A 769 27.18 10.00 19.74
N SER A 770 26.10 10.04 18.95
CA SER A 770 24.75 9.66 19.39
C SER A 770 24.67 8.19 19.84
N ARG A 771 25.54 7.32 19.32
CA ARG A 771 25.59 5.86 19.48
C ARG A 771 24.26 5.18 19.08
N THR A 772 23.74 5.56 17.92
CA THR A 772 22.46 5.10 17.37
C THR A 772 22.62 4.52 15.96
N ASN A 773 22.01 3.38 15.68
CA ASN A 773 21.79 2.93 14.30
C ASN A 773 20.39 3.37 13.84
N ALA A 774 20.26 3.80 12.58
CA ALA A 774 19.00 4.22 11.98
C ALA A 774 18.86 3.70 10.54
N SER A 775 17.74 3.05 10.22
CA SER A 775 17.44 2.52 8.88
C SER A 775 16.45 3.41 8.12
N ARG A 776 16.69 3.63 6.82
CA ARG A 776 15.88 4.50 5.95
C ARG A 776 15.13 3.69 4.88
N MET A 777 13.96 4.20 4.47
CA MET A 777 13.37 4.01 3.15
C MET A 777 13.41 5.36 2.41
N GLY A 778 13.60 5.36 1.09
CA GLY A 778 13.66 6.57 0.29
C GLY A 778 13.46 6.30 -1.20
N GLU A 779 12.76 7.21 -1.88
CA GLU A 779 12.47 7.10 -3.31
C GLU A 779 13.67 7.46 -4.18
N VAL A 780 13.77 6.83 -5.35
CA VAL A 780 14.80 7.08 -6.36
C VAL A 780 14.11 7.50 -7.67
N ASN A 781 14.63 8.53 -8.32
CA ASN A 781 14.11 9.03 -9.59
C ASN A 781 14.42 8.07 -10.75
N ASN A 782 13.54 8.05 -11.75
CA ASN A 782 13.75 7.32 -12.99
C ASN A 782 13.74 8.29 -14.19
N GLU A 783 14.89 8.49 -14.83
CA GLU A 783 15.04 9.44 -15.94
C GLU A 783 14.37 9.01 -17.24
N THR A 784 13.87 7.76 -17.34
CA THR A 784 13.19 7.25 -18.53
C THR A 784 11.68 7.56 -18.57
N MET A 785 11.10 8.09 -17.49
CA MET A 785 9.67 8.40 -17.40
C MET A 785 9.23 9.46 -18.43
N SER A 786 8.07 9.23 -19.04
CA SER A 786 7.40 10.20 -19.91
C SER A 786 6.89 11.43 -19.15
N LEU A 787 6.55 12.50 -19.88
CA LEU A 787 5.96 13.70 -19.29
C LEU A 787 4.64 13.40 -18.57
N THR A 788 3.81 12.50 -19.12
CA THR A 788 2.51 12.12 -18.53
C THR A 788 2.71 11.44 -17.18
N GLU A 789 3.65 10.50 -17.08
CA GLU A 789 3.97 9.81 -15.82
C GLU A 789 4.62 10.76 -14.80
N ALA A 790 5.52 11.64 -15.24
CA ALA A 790 6.19 12.63 -14.39
C ALA A 790 5.24 13.69 -13.78
N LEU A 791 4.06 13.88 -14.37
CA LEU A 791 3.00 14.76 -13.83
C LEU A 791 2.04 14.04 -12.88
N ASN A 792 1.97 12.70 -12.92
CA ASN A 792 1.11 11.87 -12.09
C ASN A 792 1.78 11.52 -10.75
N ASP A 793 2.11 12.55 -9.95
CA ASP A 793 2.92 12.43 -8.74
C ASP A 793 2.10 12.03 -7.49
N THR A 794 1.30 10.98 -7.63
CA THR A 794 0.11 10.82 -6.80
C THR A 794 0.40 10.27 -5.38
N LEU A 795 1.54 9.59 -5.20
CA LEU A 795 2.19 9.36 -3.89
C LEU A 795 2.42 10.66 -3.08
N ARG A 796 2.76 11.77 -3.75
CA ARG A 796 2.97 13.07 -3.09
C ARG A 796 1.66 13.69 -2.62
N VAL A 797 0.55 13.43 -3.31
CA VAL A 797 -0.81 13.81 -2.85
C VAL A 797 -1.12 13.07 -1.55
N ASP A 798 -0.89 11.77 -1.51
CA ASP A 798 -1.11 10.94 -0.31
C ASP A 798 -0.20 11.32 0.86
N PHE A 799 1.07 11.63 0.58
CA PHE A 799 2.00 12.18 1.57
C PHE A 799 1.45 13.46 2.21
N TYR A 800 1.08 14.46 1.40
CA TYR A 800 0.57 15.73 1.93
C TYR A 800 -0.77 15.60 2.65
N ARG A 801 -1.70 14.78 2.12
CA ARG A 801 -3.00 14.50 2.76
C ARG A 801 -2.82 13.93 4.17
N GLN A 802 -1.94 12.95 4.34
CA GLN A 802 -1.70 12.30 5.63
C GLN A 802 -0.95 13.21 6.61
N HIS A 803 0.07 13.95 6.14
CA HIS A 803 0.78 14.90 7.00
C HIS A 803 -0.13 16.02 7.49
N LEU A 804 -1.00 16.57 6.63
CA LEU A 804 -1.99 17.57 7.05
C LEU A 804 -3.06 17.01 7.99
N ALA A 805 -3.47 15.75 7.82
CA ALA A 805 -4.36 15.05 8.76
C ALA A 805 -3.79 15.01 10.18
N TYR A 806 -2.57 14.48 10.34
CA TYR A 806 -1.90 14.39 11.64
C TYR A 806 -1.48 15.75 12.21
N LEU A 807 -1.09 16.71 11.37
CA LEU A 807 -0.81 18.08 11.80
C LEU A 807 -2.04 18.76 12.38
N ASN A 808 -3.22 18.54 11.77
CA ASN A 808 -4.48 19.03 12.32
C ASN A 808 -4.84 18.34 13.64
N SER A 809 -4.54 17.04 13.79
CA SER A 809 -4.67 16.35 15.08
C SER A 809 -3.84 17.03 16.15
N ALA A 810 -2.53 17.19 15.91
CA ALA A 810 -1.63 17.82 16.86
C ALA A 810 -2.10 19.23 17.26
N ILE A 811 -2.66 20.02 16.33
CA ILE A 811 -3.26 21.33 16.61
C ILE A 811 -4.47 21.22 17.55
N LYS A 812 -5.36 20.25 17.33
CA LYS A 812 -6.51 19.97 18.22
C LYS A 812 -6.06 19.50 19.60
N ASP A 813 -4.98 18.73 19.65
CA ASP A 813 -4.33 18.24 20.88
C ASP A 813 -3.52 19.34 21.60
N GLY A 814 -3.52 20.58 21.08
CA GLY A 814 -2.96 21.78 21.73
C GLY A 814 -1.64 22.27 21.17
N ALA A 815 -1.06 21.62 20.15
CA ALA A 815 0.18 22.07 19.52
C ALA A 815 -0.02 23.39 18.78
N ARG A 816 0.79 24.40 19.11
CA ARG A 816 0.68 25.77 18.57
C ARG A 816 1.29 25.93 17.16
N VAL A 817 0.96 25.05 16.24
CA VAL A 817 1.44 25.12 14.84
C VAL A 817 0.81 26.33 14.13
N LYS A 818 1.62 27.10 13.39
CA LYS A 818 1.20 28.33 12.71
C LYS A 818 1.12 28.25 11.18
N GLY A 819 1.78 27.28 10.57
CA GLY A 819 1.71 27.08 9.13
C GLY A 819 2.30 25.76 8.64
N PHE A 820 2.10 25.50 7.36
CA PHE A 820 2.65 24.38 6.61
C PHE A 820 3.23 24.88 5.28
N PHE A 821 4.44 24.44 4.94
CA PHE A 821 5.14 24.84 3.73
C PHE A 821 5.55 23.60 2.92
N ALA A 822 4.97 23.44 1.73
CA ALA A 822 5.26 22.31 0.85
C ALA A 822 6.68 22.40 0.25
N TRP A 823 7.53 21.40 0.50
CA TRP A 823 8.84 21.25 -0.15
C TRP A 823 8.71 20.36 -1.39
N SER A 824 8.98 20.82 -2.61
CA SER A 824 9.43 22.17 -3.03
C SER A 824 8.47 22.76 -4.07
N LEU A 825 8.62 24.05 -4.39
CA LEU A 825 7.73 24.69 -5.37
C LEU A 825 7.93 24.15 -6.80
N LEU A 826 9.19 24.05 -7.24
CA LEU A 826 9.60 23.58 -8.55
C LEU A 826 10.63 22.46 -8.39
N ASP A 827 10.78 21.57 -9.36
CA ASP A 827 11.92 20.63 -9.37
C ASP A 827 13.25 21.40 -9.34
N ASN A 828 14.16 20.97 -8.48
CA ASN A 828 15.29 21.76 -7.98
C ASN A 828 16.62 20.99 -8.01
N PHE A 829 17.74 21.71 -7.86
CA PHE A 829 19.07 21.12 -7.80
C PHE A 829 19.35 20.51 -6.41
N GLU A 830 19.53 19.19 -6.33
CA GLU A 830 19.74 18.44 -5.08
C GLU A 830 21.21 18.08 -4.84
N TRP A 831 22.08 19.09 -4.82
CA TRP A 831 23.47 18.98 -4.37
C TRP A 831 24.25 17.85 -5.06
N THR A 832 24.73 16.86 -4.29
CA THR A 832 25.41 15.64 -4.79
C THR A 832 24.60 14.80 -5.77
N LYS A 833 23.29 15.03 -5.88
CA LYS A 833 22.36 14.36 -6.81
C LYS A 833 22.00 15.22 -8.01
N GLY A 834 22.41 16.49 -8.06
CA GLY A 834 22.08 17.40 -9.16
C GLY A 834 20.57 17.46 -9.44
N TYR A 835 20.17 17.46 -10.70
CA TYR A 835 18.75 17.44 -11.10
C TYR A 835 18.14 16.03 -11.16
N THR A 836 18.81 15.02 -10.60
CA THR A 836 18.34 13.62 -10.60
C THR A 836 17.32 13.32 -9.50
N ILE A 837 16.81 14.29 -8.75
CA ILE A 837 15.71 14.11 -7.77
C ILE A 837 14.68 15.24 -7.96
N ARG A 838 13.39 14.95 -7.76
CA ARG A 838 12.26 15.83 -8.11
C ARG A 838 11.29 16.03 -6.94
N PHE A 839 11.55 17.05 -6.11
CA PHE A 839 10.67 17.42 -5.00
C PHE A 839 9.54 18.39 -5.39
N GLY A 840 9.59 19.00 -6.57
CA GLY A 840 8.71 20.09 -6.95
C GLY A 840 7.25 19.67 -7.10
N ILE A 841 6.31 20.45 -6.58
CA ILE A 841 4.89 20.36 -6.94
C ILE A 841 4.62 20.84 -8.38
N ASN A 842 5.57 21.57 -8.98
CA ASN A 842 5.61 21.84 -10.42
C ASN A 842 6.82 21.15 -11.05
N TYR A 843 6.58 20.48 -12.19
CA TYR A 843 7.61 19.89 -13.03
C TYR A 843 8.38 20.97 -13.80
N VAL A 844 9.70 20.81 -13.93
CA VAL A 844 10.57 21.67 -14.73
C VAL A 844 11.12 20.88 -15.92
N ASP A 845 10.77 21.31 -17.14
CA ASP A 845 11.23 20.68 -18.37
C ASP A 845 12.60 21.24 -18.79
N TYR A 846 13.66 20.62 -18.28
CA TYR A 846 15.05 20.98 -18.60
C TYR A 846 15.41 20.84 -20.08
N LYS A 847 14.63 20.07 -20.86
CA LYS A 847 14.85 19.87 -22.31
C LYS A 847 14.11 20.91 -23.18
N ASN A 848 13.20 21.69 -22.59
CA ASN A 848 12.32 22.63 -23.29
C ASN A 848 12.33 24.01 -22.63
N GLY A 849 13.49 24.67 -22.61
CA GLY A 849 13.64 26.04 -22.12
C GLY A 849 13.23 26.25 -20.65
N LEU A 850 13.40 25.21 -19.81
CA LEU A 850 12.99 25.19 -18.39
C LEU A 850 11.47 25.38 -18.20
N LYS A 851 10.62 25.07 -19.19
CA LYS A 851 9.17 25.30 -19.08
C LYS A 851 8.56 24.55 -17.88
N ARG A 852 7.67 25.23 -17.14
CA ARG A 852 7.08 24.71 -15.90
C ARG A 852 5.65 24.18 -16.12
N TYR A 853 5.32 23.08 -15.47
CA TYR A 853 4.01 22.42 -15.55
C TYR A 853 3.53 22.03 -14.14
N PRO A 854 2.28 22.34 -13.73
CA PRO A 854 1.76 21.90 -12.44
C PRO A 854 1.56 20.38 -12.43
N LYS A 855 2.08 19.68 -11.42
CA LYS A 855 1.80 18.26 -11.19
C LYS A 855 0.45 18.08 -10.48
N GLN A 856 -0.03 16.85 -10.33
CA GLN A 856 -1.28 16.58 -9.61
C GLN A 856 -1.24 17.09 -8.17
N SER A 857 -0.10 17.01 -7.47
CA SER A 857 0.07 17.59 -6.14
C SER A 857 -0.19 19.11 -6.07
N ALA A 858 0.22 19.89 -7.07
CA ALA A 858 -0.11 21.33 -7.15
C ALA A 858 -1.61 21.57 -7.42
N LEU A 859 -2.23 20.75 -8.28
CA LEU A 859 -3.67 20.84 -8.55
C LEU A 859 -4.51 20.42 -7.35
N TRP A 860 -4.07 19.41 -6.60
CA TRP A 860 -4.65 18.98 -5.33
C TRP A 860 -4.54 20.08 -4.27
N PHE A 861 -3.36 20.65 -4.03
CA PHE A 861 -3.18 21.75 -3.08
C PHE A 861 -4.08 22.94 -3.43
N ARG A 862 -4.19 23.30 -4.71
CA ARG A 862 -5.08 24.37 -5.18
C ARG A 862 -6.56 24.09 -4.89
N ARG A 863 -7.00 22.83 -4.94
CA ARG A 863 -8.37 22.42 -4.56
C ARG A 863 -8.55 22.47 -3.03
N PHE A 864 -7.60 21.90 -2.29
CA PHE A 864 -7.59 21.88 -0.83
C PHE A 864 -7.66 23.29 -0.22
N LEU A 865 -6.94 24.26 -0.80
CA LEU A 865 -6.90 25.66 -0.34
C LEU A 865 -8.12 26.51 -0.75
N LYS A 866 -8.93 26.05 -1.72
CA LYS A 866 -10.13 26.75 -2.20
C LYS A 866 -11.39 26.40 -1.42
N ASN A 867 -11.43 25.19 -0.86
CA ASN A 867 -12.58 24.61 -0.17
C ASN A 867 -12.46 24.76 1.35
#